data_AF-A0A5F1Y6X0-F1
#
_entry.id   AF-A0A5F1Y6X0-F1
#
_cell.length_a   1.000
_cell.length_b   1.000
_cell.length_c   1.000
_cell.angle_alpha   90.00
_cell.angle_beta   90.00
_cell.angle_gamma   90.00
#
_symmetry.space_group_name_H-M   'P 1'
#
loop_
_entity.id
_entity.type
_entity.pdbx_description
1 polymer ?
#
loop_
_entity_poly.entity_id
_entity_poly.type
_entity_poly.pdbx_seq_one_letter_code
_entity_poly.pdbx_strand_id
1 'polypeptide(L)'
;MNQRYKVFAGILAVSIFFGACSSDKKDGSPLNSVLSLFGIATETSVSTNVVAPYTETDTPVSLPADFGQAAPEAILFISSTSDVDRYKSIEIRFSQPMNKASVEADFLLAPSAGTLPGPGKGGTFYWASSSRLVFDPYREFKTNEQYTFSLTNSSKTVDGQDLTSYTQSFTTEPDYSMTNKINTTNTLGGTGDITFNKATNPVLTLTSTFNQPVNGTNSIQSVVLKHMGETSSSGIDICSSPCDMTAPITTNLSASAIPPFIGGNVYFYEITTTTGKTFKRFATFNYGNVNSSPNNPIVNGGSLILDQAQAMPFLSKVLERFTAGNFKVNSKTFNQFADAPKTSARRSGFCIDYNGIGSFSMPQYIRNYGDAASGFGDGYCGGAGDNPGGFTEEGCATVVFVTDCTDFDIDVYIVGINVYTNVAGFPGLKNIGVTMTANATGELGFNFKGKTLAVDMLMVAKSRGSLFLVIGSGNRFVFSTTAYLNYNDSPPSDRSTTGKASLTVDGNGDASLNIFTPITNLANFNTTEWSNNLTVKDRTGRVNSVYLEATTSGIADWLSGTTESAANGMVPTLTPLITRSMLRNFIEDVAPSVLNSIIGSLKNPGVNIALPSYLPAPLANFALNVKIQLGADSQVRVTGANKGLVGSIDLGISAANPIGSPRTHQLANGFVVTKPAGAMSNTFQFSKSSANPGLLLSLTADSITQAAYHLWKNRALDLSIDKNFIDTIKQYAGSDPLFQLTESLIKVSPIVNILAPGRSSLIGIDPVTNSIVPAINGTDDIIIQVSPIHAPNGTLKPVTGTAKPKLEVNFTDIQLSILGKRADNSTYLISTARASLKGVADFDFVTFSNPTNNPAYANLNALQIKISNGSSLSYTLDILEGSSGVGAPNPFGLDPKGILSVVDPLVPSLIVPLVNNILKEVPLPASIALPALTHPVNGTSCGIITKTTHSYLYTLPSSDSEAYPYVFGGLRMTVGGPAEADPGVLVTCP
;
A
#
# COMPACT_ATOMS: atom_id res chain seq x y z
N MET A 1 6.82 30.63 -66.39
CA MET A 1 6.04 30.30 -67.60
C MET A 1 4.70 29.73 -67.17
N ASN A 2 3.66 30.54 -67.39
CA ASN A 2 2.22 30.28 -67.53
C ASN A 2 1.58 29.14 -66.72
N GLN A 3 0.77 29.44 -65.71
CA GLN A 3 -0.59 30.03 -65.83
C GLN A 3 -1.44 29.40 -66.93
N ARG A 4 -2.39 28.55 -66.52
CA ARG A 4 -3.76 28.69 -67.00
C ARG A 4 -4.64 29.00 -65.79
N TYR A 5 -4.99 30.28 -65.72
CA TYR A 5 -6.06 30.88 -64.92
C TYR A 5 -7.37 30.11 -65.13
N LYS A 6 -8.11 29.81 -64.06
CA LYS A 6 -9.11 30.68 -63.43
C LYS A 6 -10.12 31.26 -64.42
N VAL A 7 -11.32 30.70 -64.37
CA VAL A 7 -12.60 31.39 -64.57
C VAL A 7 -13.51 30.78 -63.48
N PHE A 8 -13.66 31.39 -62.29
CA PHE A 8 -14.68 32.42 -61.95
C PHE A 8 -16.05 32.02 -62.50
N ALA A 9 -17.16 31.86 -61.77
CA ALA A 9 -17.66 32.40 -60.51
C ALA A 9 -18.92 31.55 -60.16
N GLY A 10 -19.48 31.50 -58.96
CA GLY A 10 -19.18 32.24 -57.75
C GLY A 10 -20.16 31.89 -56.63
N ILE A 11 -19.78 32.39 -55.45
CA ILE A 11 -20.64 32.85 -54.35
C ILE A 11 -21.26 31.72 -53.51
N LEU A 12 -20.59 31.27 -52.44
CA LEU A 12 -20.53 31.88 -51.09
C LEU A 12 -21.44 31.09 -50.13
N ALA A 13 -20.84 30.30 -49.25
CA ALA A 13 -21.07 30.29 -47.81
C ALA A 13 -20.98 28.88 -47.19
N VAL A 14 -20.26 28.83 -46.07
CA VAL A 14 -20.21 27.77 -45.04
C VAL A 14 -19.41 26.52 -45.39
N SER A 15 -18.16 26.49 -44.93
CA SER A 15 -17.53 25.42 -44.12
C SER A 15 -16.01 25.39 -44.34
N ILE A 16 -15.26 25.89 -43.36
CA ILE A 16 -13.80 25.76 -43.30
C ILE A 16 -13.49 24.55 -42.38
N PHE A 17 -12.50 23.78 -42.81
CA PHE A 17 -11.73 22.74 -42.11
C PHE A 17 -12.31 21.31 -42.06
N PHE A 18 -11.78 20.43 -42.94
CA PHE A 18 -11.41 19.06 -42.60
C PHE A 18 -10.35 18.46 -43.55
N GLY A 19 -9.40 17.72 -42.95
CA GLY A 19 -8.60 16.63 -43.53
C GLY A 19 -7.20 17.03 -44.00
N ALA A 20 -6.09 16.33 -43.71
CA ALA A 20 -5.83 14.97 -43.19
C ALA A 20 -4.28 14.79 -43.29
N CYS A 21 -3.52 13.85 -42.69
CA CYS A 21 -3.69 12.77 -41.72
C CYS A 21 -2.31 12.11 -41.51
N SER A 22 -2.09 11.51 -40.34
CA SER A 22 -1.71 10.09 -40.29
C SER A 22 -2.26 9.50 -38.98
N SER A 23 -3.55 9.17 -39.00
CA SER A 23 -4.26 8.46 -37.95
C SER A 23 -4.72 7.12 -38.54
N ASP A 24 -4.23 6.02 -37.98
CA ASP A 24 -4.86 4.72 -38.16
C ASP A 24 -6.32 4.83 -37.71
N LYS A 25 -7.23 4.53 -38.63
CA LYS A 25 -8.67 4.47 -38.37
C LYS A 25 -8.94 3.37 -37.34
N LYS A 26 -9.32 3.76 -36.12
CA LYS A 26 -10.13 2.92 -35.25
C LYS A 26 -11.59 3.27 -35.50
N ASP A 27 -12.25 2.44 -36.30
CA ASP A 27 -13.71 2.37 -36.31
C ASP A 27 -14.18 1.97 -34.88
N GLY A 28 -15.14 2.71 -34.33
CA GLY A 28 -15.71 2.48 -32.99
C GLY A 28 -15.14 3.38 -31.88
N SER A 29 -15.61 4.63 -31.79
CA SER A 29 -15.41 5.43 -30.56
C SER A 29 -16.21 4.81 -29.40
N PRO A 30 -15.62 4.57 -28.22
CA PRO A 30 -16.34 4.08 -27.03
C PRO A 30 -17.53 4.98 -26.68
N LEU A 31 -17.43 6.27 -27.00
CA LEU A 31 -18.48 7.26 -26.81
C LEU A 31 -19.73 6.92 -27.66
N ASN A 32 -19.53 6.54 -28.92
CA ASN A 32 -20.64 6.19 -29.81
C ASN A 32 -21.27 4.85 -29.41
N SER A 33 -20.46 3.88 -28.97
CA SER A 33 -20.97 2.60 -28.47
C SER A 33 -21.78 2.78 -27.18
N VAL A 34 -21.29 3.58 -26.22
CA VAL A 34 -22.00 3.84 -24.95
C VAL A 34 -23.26 4.69 -25.17
N LEU A 35 -23.21 5.74 -25.98
CA LEU A 35 -24.38 6.56 -26.33
C LEU A 35 -25.44 5.74 -27.09
N SER A 36 -25.01 4.87 -28.01
CA SER A 36 -25.93 3.95 -28.70
C SER A 36 -26.57 2.92 -27.76
N LEU A 37 -25.86 2.50 -26.70
CA LEU A 37 -26.37 1.63 -25.63
C LEU A 37 -27.46 2.31 -24.80
N PHE A 38 -27.41 3.64 -24.67
CA PHE A 38 -28.43 4.46 -23.99
C PHE A 38 -29.55 4.97 -24.92
N GLY A 39 -29.65 4.43 -26.15
CA GLY A 39 -30.68 4.84 -27.12
C GLY A 39 -30.46 6.24 -27.73
N ILE A 40 -29.28 6.82 -27.55
CA ILE A 40 -28.90 8.10 -28.18
C ILE A 40 -28.33 7.78 -29.56
N ALA A 41 -29.07 8.10 -30.62
CA ALA A 41 -28.70 7.78 -31.98
C ALA A 41 -27.37 8.45 -32.38
N THR A 42 -26.32 7.65 -32.56
CA THR A 42 -25.11 8.01 -33.31
C THR A 42 -24.93 6.95 -34.39
N GLU A 43 -24.83 7.36 -35.65
CA GLU A 43 -24.97 6.47 -36.80
C GLU A 43 -24.00 5.28 -36.81
N THR A 44 -24.55 4.14 -37.27
CA THR A 44 -23.94 2.88 -37.73
C THR A 44 -23.35 1.87 -36.73
N SER A 45 -23.96 0.68 -36.75
CA SER A 45 -23.57 -0.64 -36.21
C SER A 45 -23.50 -0.82 -34.68
N VAL A 46 -24.56 -1.45 -34.14
CA VAL A 46 -24.70 -1.90 -32.75
C VAL A 46 -24.03 -3.27 -32.58
N SER A 47 -23.22 -3.44 -31.53
CA SER A 47 -22.61 -4.72 -31.18
C SER A 47 -23.64 -5.69 -30.58
N THR A 48 -23.40 -7.00 -30.72
CA THR A 48 -24.35 -8.09 -30.45
C THR A 48 -24.60 -8.41 -28.97
N ASN A 49 -24.23 -7.54 -28.02
CA ASN A 49 -24.49 -7.72 -26.58
C ASN A 49 -25.61 -6.80 -26.07
N VAL A 50 -26.67 -6.64 -26.85
CA VAL A 50 -27.84 -5.85 -26.43
C VAL A 50 -28.62 -6.69 -25.42
N VAL A 51 -28.49 -6.36 -24.13
CA VAL A 51 -29.49 -6.68 -23.11
C VAL A 51 -30.83 -6.25 -23.67
N ALA A 52 -31.84 -7.12 -23.63
CA ALA A 52 -33.18 -6.78 -24.13
C ALA A 52 -33.60 -5.41 -23.60
N PRO A 53 -34.09 -4.49 -24.44
CA PRO A 53 -34.44 -3.14 -24.01
C PRO A 53 -35.44 -3.22 -22.85
N TYR A 54 -35.13 -2.54 -21.75
CA TYR A 54 -36.02 -2.45 -20.60
C TYR A 54 -37.37 -1.87 -21.03
N THR A 55 -38.46 -2.47 -20.56
CA THR A 55 -39.81 -1.96 -20.81
C THR A 55 -40.47 -1.60 -19.49
N GLU A 56 -41.03 -0.39 -19.42
CA GLU A 56 -41.78 0.14 -18.26
C GLU A 56 -43.00 -0.74 -17.92
N THR A 57 -43.48 -1.53 -18.88
CA THR A 57 -44.68 -2.39 -18.79
C THR A 57 -44.37 -3.81 -19.30
N ASP A 58 -45.01 -4.83 -18.71
CA ASP A 58 -44.95 -6.23 -19.17
C ASP A 58 -46.03 -6.50 -20.23
N THR A 59 -45.83 -6.08 -21.48
CA THR A 59 -46.88 -6.13 -22.52
C THR A 59 -46.85 -7.41 -23.38
N PRO A 60 -48.00 -8.03 -23.70
CA PRO A 60 -48.09 -9.16 -24.64
C PRO A 60 -47.93 -8.74 -26.10
N VAL A 61 -47.77 -9.74 -26.99
CA VAL A 61 -47.38 -9.54 -28.41
C VAL A 61 -48.50 -8.98 -29.29
N SER A 62 -49.78 -9.19 -28.95
CA SER A 62 -50.91 -8.70 -29.75
C SER A 62 -52.19 -8.50 -28.94
N LEU A 63 -53.06 -7.61 -29.42
CA LEU A 63 -54.45 -7.48 -28.95
C LEU A 63 -55.32 -8.66 -29.45
N PRO A 64 -56.44 -8.97 -28.76
CA PRO A 64 -57.44 -9.90 -29.28
C PRO A 64 -57.96 -9.46 -30.66
N ALA A 65 -58.25 -10.42 -31.55
CA ALA A 65 -58.63 -10.15 -32.93
C ALA A 65 -60.00 -9.44 -33.08
N ASP A 66 -60.85 -9.56 -32.07
CA ASP A 66 -62.21 -9.00 -31.97
C ASP A 66 -62.31 -7.74 -31.09
N PHE A 67 -61.17 -7.25 -30.57
CA PHE A 67 -61.12 -6.12 -29.64
C PHE A 67 -61.79 -4.87 -30.21
N GLY A 68 -62.94 -4.48 -29.64
CA GLY A 68 -63.67 -3.27 -30.01
C GLY A 68 -64.61 -3.37 -31.21
N GLN A 69 -64.91 -4.56 -31.71
CA GLN A 69 -65.80 -4.73 -32.89
C GLN A 69 -67.26 -4.42 -32.59
N ALA A 70 -67.75 -4.68 -31.37
CA ALA A 70 -69.16 -4.54 -31.01
C ALA A 70 -69.47 -3.29 -30.17
N ALA A 71 -68.57 -2.93 -29.25
CA ALA A 71 -68.71 -1.80 -28.33
C ALA A 71 -67.32 -1.28 -27.91
N PRO A 72 -67.23 -0.09 -27.29
CA PRO A 72 -66.00 0.33 -26.62
C PRO A 72 -65.61 -0.69 -25.54
N GLU A 73 -64.36 -1.16 -25.60
CA GLU A 73 -63.81 -2.22 -24.75
C GLU A 73 -62.45 -1.77 -24.18
N ALA A 74 -62.12 -2.30 -23.00
CA ALA A 74 -60.83 -2.12 -22.35
C ALA A 74 -60.19 -3.47 -22.09
N ILE A 75 -58.85 -3.51 -22.06
CA ILE A 75 -58.10 -4.69 -21.68
C ILE A 75 -56.90 -4.31 -20.82
N LEU A 76 -56.69 -5.06 -19.74
CA LEU A 76 -55.46 -5.03 -18.96
C LEU A 76 -54.36 -5.68 -19.80
N PHE A 77 -53.44 -4.88 -20.34
CA PHE A 77 -52.50 -5.30 -21.36
C PHE A 77 -51.21 -5.85 -20.74
N ILE A 78 -51.34 -6.94 -19.98
CA ILE A 78 -50.24 -7.64 -19.30
C ILE A 78 -49.95 -9.01 -19.94
N SER A 79 -48.68 -9.42 -19.95
CA SER A 79 -48.20 -10.64 -20.60
C SER A 79 -48.70 -11.93 -19.95
N SER A 80 -49.02 -11.87 -18.66
CA SER A 80 -49.50 -12.98 -17.83
C SER A 80 -50.33 -12.42 -16.67
N THR A 81 -51.32 -13.18 -16.18
CA THR A 81 -52.08 -12.84 -14.96
C THR A 81 -51.48 -13.49 -13.70
N SER A 82 -50.42 -14.27 -13.83
CA SER A 82 -49.64 -14.84 -12.73
C SER A 82 -48.19 -14.38 -12.83
N ASP A 83 -47.52 -14.19 -11.69
CA ASP A 83 -46.11 -13.78 -11.63
C ASP A 83 -45.86 -12.39 -12.27
N VAL A 84 -46.83 -11.48 -12.09
CA VAL A 84 -46.75 -10.09 -12.60
C VAL A 84 -45.64 -9.34 -11.87
N ASP A 85 -44.80 -8.61 -12.62
CA ASP A 85 -43.69 -7.86 -12.04
C ASP A 85 -44.21 -6.77 -11.10
N ARG A 86 -43.68 -6.73 -9.87
CA ARG A 86 -44.15 -5.84 -8.81
C ARG A 86 -43.74 -4.39 -9.02
N TYR A 87 -42.70 -4.15 -9.83
CA TYR A 87 -42.12 -2.82 -10.00
C TYR A 87 -42.55 -2.14 -11.30
N LYS A 88 -43.25 -2.84 -12.18
CA LYS A 88 -43.66 -2.30 -13.48
C LYS A 88 -44.99 -1.56 -13.41
N SER A 89 -45.11 -0.58 -14.30
CA SER A 89 -46.38 0.07 -14.58
C SER A 89 -47.34 -0.90 -15.27
N ILE A 90 -48.63 -0.60 -15.15
CA ILE A 90 -49.71 -1.37 -15.77
C ILE A 90 -50.24 -0.61 -16.97
N GLU A 91 -50.28 -1.25 -18.14
CA GLU A 91 -50.89 -0.69 -19.34
C GLU A 91 -52.35 -1.17 -19.50
N ILE A 92 -53.23 -0.23 -19.80
CA ILE A 92 -54.62 -0.45 -20.18
C ILE A 92 -54.79 0.06 -21.61
N ARG A 93 -55.28 -0.82 -22.48
CA ARG A 93 -55.61 -0.46 -23.86
C ARG A 93 -57.12 -0.36 -24.01
N PHE A 94 -57.54 0.62 -24.79
CA PHE A 94 -58.93 0.84 -25.15
C PHE A 94 -59.10 0.65 -26.65
N SER A 95 -60.25 0.13 -27.06
CA SER A 95 -60.56 -0.03 -28.48
C SER A 95 -60.92 1.27 -29.18
N GLN A 96 -61.26 2.32 -28.42
CA GLN A 96 -61.64 3.63 -28.91
C GLN A 96 -60.92 4.75 -28.12
N PRO A 97 -60.80 5.98 -28.68
CA PRO A 97 -60.32 7.14 -27.92
C PRO A 97 -61.22 7.46 -26.72
N MET A 98 -60.63 7.61 -25.54
CA MET A 98 -61.37 7.76 -24.27
C MET A 98 -61.36 9.18 -23.71
N ASN A 99 -62.42 9.52 -22.95
CA ASN A 99 -62.44 10.70 -22.11
C ASN A 99 -61.62 10.43 -20.83
N LYS A 100 -60.44 11.05 -20.75
CA LYS A 100 -59.44 10.84 -19.69
C LYS A 100 -60.03 10.98 -18.28
N ALA A 101 -60.77 12.06 -18.02
CA ALA A 101 -61.30 12.36 -16.69
C ALA A 101 -62.31 11.30 -16.22
N SER A 102 -63.16 10.80 -17.13
CA SER A 102 -64.13 9.74 -16.79
C SER A 102 -63.44 8.43 -16.42
N VAL A 103 -62.41 8.03 -17.18
CA VAL A 103 -61.66 6.79 -16.96
C VAL A 103 -60.85 6.86 -15.67
N GLU A 104 -60.15 7.96 -15.42
CA GLU A 104 -59.32 8.12 -14.20
C GLU A 104 -60.17 8.14 -12.92
N ALA A 105 -61.39 8.69 -12.97
CA ALA A 105 -62.31 8.68 -11.83
C ALA A 105 -62.83 7.26 -11.53
N ASP A 106 -63.17 6.51 -12.59
CA ASP A 106 -63.75 5.17 -12.54
C ASP A 106 -62.71 4.06 -12.27
N PHE A 107 -61.43 4.31 -12.57
CA PHE A 107 -60.33 3.37 -12.37
C PHE A 107 -60.28 2.81 -10.94
N LEU A 108 -60.33 1.49 -10.80
CA LEU A 108 -60.12 0.80 -9.54
C LEU A 108 -59.08 -0.30 -9.70
N LEU A 109 -58.04 -0.25 -8.86
CA LEU A 109 -57.08 -1.32 -8.69
C LEU A 109 -56.93 -1.56 -7.18
N ALA A 110 -57.35 -2.74 -6.72
CA ALA A 110 -57.39 -3.06 -5.29
C ALA A 110 -56.64 -4.36 -4.99
N PRO A 111 -55.76 -4.40 -3.96
CA PRO A 111 -55.23 -5.65 -3.45
C PRO A 111 -56.34 -6.45 -2.73
N SER A 112 -56.11 -7.75 -2.52
CA SER A 112 -57.01 -8.61 -1.74
C SER A 112 -57.14 -8.14 -0.29
N ALA A 113 -56.10 -7.47 0.25
CA ALA A 113 -56.12 -6.81 1.55
C ALA A 113 -55.52 -5.39 1.53
N GLY A 114 -56.32 -4.41 1.98
CA GLY A 114 -55.92 -3.01 2.16
C GLY A 114 -56.11 -2.13 0.93
N THR A 115 -55.38 -1.02 0.84
CA THR A 115 -55.37 -0.11 -0.32
C THR A 115 -53.96 0.01 -0.88
N LEU A 116 -53.84 0.51 -2.11
CA LEU A 116 -52.54 0.88 -2.66
C LEU A 116 -51.92 2.04 -1.83
N PRO A 117 -50.58 2.03 -1.61
CA PRO A 117 -49.90 3.12 -0.90
C PRO A 117 -49.94 4.45 -1.65
N GLY A 118 -49.82 5.55 -0.91
CA GLY A 118 -49.84 6.91 -1.47
C GLY A 118 -51.24 7.53 -1.66
N PRO A 119 -51.31 8.75 -2.22
CA PRO A 119 -52.56 9.49 -2.34
C PRO A 119 -53.48 8.96 -3.45
N GLY A 120 -54.77 9.29 -3.34
CA GLY A 120 -55.77 9.01 -4.37
C GLY A 120 -55.94 7.52 -4.65
N LYS A 121 -55.74 7.13 -5.91
CA LYS A 121 -55.83 5.73 -6.38
C LYS A 121 -54.51 4.96 -6.22
N GLY A 122 -53.52 5.53 -5.53
CA GLY A 122 -52.24 4.87 -5.22
C GLY A 122 -51.20 4.88 -6.35
N GLY A 123 -51.36 5.76 -7.33
CA GLY A 123 -50.42 5.93 -8.44
C GLY A 123 -50.71 7.18 -9.26
N THR A 124 -49.96 7.32 -10.36
CA THR A 124 -50.14 8.37 -11.37
C THR A 124 -50.66 7.79 -12.67
N PHE A 125 -51.52 8.56 -13.34
CA PHE A 125 -52.04 8.22 -14.67
C PHE A 125 -51.23 8.93 -15.74
N TYR A 126 -50.80 8.17 -16.74
CA TYR A 126 -50.12 8.67 -17.93
C TYR A 126 -50.81 8.16 -19.18
N TRP A 127 -51.24 9.07 -20.06
CA TRP A 127 -51.87 8.72 -21.33
C TRP A 127 -50.84 8.75 -22.46
N ALA A 128 -50.32 7.58 -22.84
CA ALA A 128 -49.39 7.44 -23.96
C ALA A 128 -50.04 7.75 -25.32
N SER A 129 -51.37 7.58 -25.43
CA SER A 129 -52.19 8.04 -26.55
C SER A 129 -53.63 8.27 -26.06
N SER A 130 -54.57 8.65 -26.93
CA SER A 130 -55.99 8.75 -26.55
C SER A 130 -56.66 7.41 -26.22
N SER A 131 -56.00 6.29 -26.51
CA SER A 131 -56.52 4.92 -26.30
C SER A 131 -55.58 4.04 -25.47
N ARG A 132 -54.53 4.62 -24.88
CA ARG A 132 -53.55 3.90 -24.05
C ARG A 132 -53.33 4.65 -22.75
N LEU A 133 -53.71 4.04 -21.65
CA LEU A 133 -53.49 4.51 -20.29
C LEU A 133 -52.43 3.65 -19.63
N VAL A 134 -51.45 4.28 -19.01
CA VAL A 134 -50.45 3.65 -18.15
C VAL A 134 -50.72 4.12 -16.73
N PHE A 135 -50.87 3.17 -15.81
CA PHE A 135 -50.94 3.43 -14.39
C PHE A 135 -49.59 3.07 -13.76
N ASP A 136 -48.89 4.10 -13.26
CA ASP A 136 -47.61 3.97 -12.57
C ASP A 136 -47.84 4.08 -11.07
N PRO A 137 -47.74 2.97 -10.32
CA PRO A 137 -48.01 2.99 -8.88
C PRO A 137 -46.91 3.79 -8.15
N TYR A 138 -47.26 4.51 -7.08
CA TYR A 138 -46.26 5.24 -6.28
C TYR A 138 -45.29 4.32 -5.53
N ARG A 139 -45.62 3.03 -5.48
CA ARG A 139 -44.90 1.95 -4.79
C ARG A 139 -45.02 0.66 -5.57
N GLU A 140 -44.02 -0.18 -5.39
CA GLU A 140 -44.09 -1.55 -5.86
C GLU A 140 -45.33 -2.26 -5.27
N PHE A 141 -45.92 -3.14 -6.08
CA PHE A 141 -47.00 -4.00 -5.61
C PHE A 141 -46.50 -4.95 -4.51
N LYS A 142 -47.41 -5.37 -3.62
CA LYS A 142 -47.09 -6.32 -2.55
C LYS A 142 -46.60 -7.65 -3.13
N THR A 143 -45.72 -8.31 -2.38
CA THR A 143 -45.19 -9.65 -2.70
C THR A 143 -46.30 -10.71 -2.71
N ASN A 144 -46.35 -11.53 -3.76
CA ASN A 144 -47.30 -12.65 -3.89
C ASN A 144 -48.77 -12.29 -3.56
N GLU A 145 -49.22 -11.11 -3.99
CA GLU A 145 -50.52 -10.54 -3.66
C GLU A 145 -51.42 -10.56 -4.90
N GLN A 146 -52.70 -10.90 -4.70
CA GLN A 146 -53.70 -10.80 -5.75
C GLN A 146 -54.27 -9.38 -5.82
N TYR A 147 -54.28 -8.81 -7.00
CA TYR A 147 -54.89 -7.53 -7.32
C TYR A 147 -56.07 -7.72 -8.27
N THR A 148 -57.12 -6.93 -8.09
CA THR A 148 -58.27 -6.87 -8.98
C THR A 148 -58.37 -5.48 -9.58
N PHE A 149 -58.28 -5.42 -10.91
CA PHE A 149 -58.51 -4.23 -11.71
C PHE A 149 -59.96 -4.22 -12.21
N SER A 150 -60.62 -3.06 -12.16
CA SER A 150 -61.92 -2.86 -12.78
C SER A 150 -62.15 -1.46 -13.37
N LEU A 151 -62.96 -1.43 -14.43
CA LEU A 151 -63.58 -0.25 -15.04
C LEU A 151 -65.06 -0.55 -15.28
N THR A 152 -65.92 0.45 -15.15
CA THR A 152 -67.36 0.34 -15.31
C THR A 152 -67.86 1.14 -16.50
N ASN A 153 -69.18 1.15 -16.72
CA ASN A 153 -69.83 2.01 -17.71
C ASN A 153 -69.76 3.52 -17.37
N SER A 154 -69.16 3.90 -16.25
CA SER A 154 -68.88 5.31 -15.92
C SER A 154 -67.74 5.87 -16.78
N SER A 155 -66.86 5.01 -17.29
CA SER A 155 -65.85 5.35 -18.30
C SER A 155 -66.49 5.59 -19.66
N LYS A 156 -66.19 6.73 -20.31
CA LYS A 156 -66.79 7.12 -21.59
C LYS A 156 -65.75 7.36 -22.69
N THR A 157 -66.12 7.11 -23.94
CA THR A 157 -65.34 7.54 -25.11
C THR A 157 -65.33 9.07 -25.22
N VAL A 158 -64.44 9.63 -26.04
CA VAL A 158 -64.47 11.08 -26.36
C VAL A 158 -65.81 11.53 -26.97
N ASP A 159 -66.53 10.61 -27.63
CA ASP A 159 -67.84 10.81 -28.24
C ASP A 159 -69.01 10.51 -27.28
N GLY A 160 -68.73 10.18 -26.01
CA GLY A 160 -69.73 10.00 -24.96
C GLY A 160 -70.38 8.63 -24.89
N GLN A 161 -69.91 7.63 -25.64
CA GLN A 161 -70.38 6.24 -25.53
C GLN A 161 -69.84 5.57 -24.27
N ASP A 162 -70.63 4.69 -23.66
CA ASP A 162 -70.26 3.97 -22.44
C ASP A 162 -69.29 2.82 -22.75
N LEU A 163 -68.29 2.64 -21.88
CA LEU A 163 -67.38 1.50 -21.91
C LEU A 163 -68.10 0.22 -21.45
N THR A 164 -67.80 -0.90 -22.09
CA THR A 164 -68.20 -2.22 -21.56
C THR A 164 -67.44 -2.49 -20.27
N SER A 165 -68.15 -2.73 -19.15
CA SER A 165 -67.53 -3.01 -17.85
C SER A 165 -66.51 -4.14 -17.96
N TYR A 166 -65.33 -3.93 -17.40
CA TYR A 166 -64.20 -4.84 -17.51
C TYR A 166 -63.58 -5.07 -16.13
N THR A 167 -63.34 -6.33 -15.78
CA THR A 167 -62.70 -6.72 -14.51
C THR A 167 -61.70 -7.83 -14.78
N GLN A 168 -60.48 -7.69 -14.25
CA GLN A 168 -59.43 -8.70 -14.37
C GLN A 168 -58.62 -8.77 -13.07
N SER A 169 -58.39 -9.99 -12.59
CA SER A 169 -57.47 -10.23 -11.47
C SER A 169 -56.12 -10.73 -11.95
N PHE A 170 -55.05 -10.35 -11.25
CA PHE A 170 -53.71 -10.88 -11.45
C PHE A 170 -52.98 -11.05 -10.12
N THR A 171 -52.00 -11.95 -10.07
CA THR A 171 -51.16 -12.18 -8.89
C THR A 171 -49.73 -11.75 -9.18
N THR A 172 -49.15 -10.96 -8.28
CA THR A 172 -47.76 -10.50 -8.38
C THR A 172 -46.75 -11.58 -8.06
N GLU A 173 -45.53 -11.42 -8.56
CA GLU A 173 -44.42 -12.34 -8.24
C GLU A 173 -44.10 -12.35 -6.72
N PRO A 174 -43.71 -13.49 -6.14
CA PRO A 174 -43.16 -13.55 -4.79
C PRO A 174 -41.82 -12.80 -4.68
N ASP A 175 -41.46 -12.39 -3.46
CA ASP A 175 -40.10 -12.02 -3.16
C ASP A 175 -39.24 -13.27 -2.99
N TYR A 176 -38.15 -13.33 -3.73
CA TYR A 176 -37.18 -14.40 -3.61
C TYR A 176 -36.07 -14.03 -2.63
N SER A 177 -36.35 -13.20 -1.62
CA SER A 177 -35.32 -12.75 -0.68
C SER A 177 -34.87 -13.92 0.20
N MET A 178 -33.56 -14.02 0.46
CA MET A 178 -32.98 -15.15 1.19
C MET A 178 -32.09 -14.68 2.34
N THR A 179 -32.18 -15.37 3.47
CA THR A 179 -31.20 -15.27 4.54
C THR A 179 -30.16 -16.37 4.35
N ASN A 180 -28.91 -15.97 4.12
CA ASN A 180 -27.79 -16.88 3.90
C ASN A 180 -26.92 -16.96 5.15
N LYS A 181 -26.54 -18.17 5.59
CA LYS A 181 -25.69 -18.40 6.75
C LYS A 181 -24.57 -19.39 6.47
N ILE A 182 -23.40 -19.17 7.05
CA ILE A 182 -22.33 -20.18 7.09
C ILE A 182 -22.31 -20.85 8.47
N ASN A 183 -22.27 -22.19 8.46
CA ASN A 183 -22.27 -23.04 9.65
C ASN A 183 -23.41 -22.68 10.62
N THR A 184 -24.60 -22.41 10.04
CA THR A 184 -25.91 -22.07 10.67
C THR A 184 -25.94 -20.86 11.61
N THR A 185 -24.81 -20.22 11.87
CA THR A 185 -24.64 -19.18 12.90
C THR A 185 -24.36 -17.80 12.31
N ASN A 186 -23.61 -17.72 11.22
CA ASN A 186 -23.06 -16.47 10.71
C ASN A 186 -23.86 -15.97 9.51
N THR A 187 -24.71 -14.96 9.70
CA THR A 187 -25.57 -14.39 8.64
C THR A 187 -24.76 -13.52 7.69
N LEU A 188 -24.82 -13.82 6.39
CA LEU A 188 -24.12 -13.12 5.31
C LEU A 188 -24.96 -11.95 4.76
N GLY A 189 -24.33 -11.04 3.99
CA GLY A 189 -25.00 -9.92 3.32
C GLY A 189 -25.32 -8.71 4.21
N GLY A 190 -24.80 -8.70 5.45
CA GLY A 190 -24.92 -7.57 6.38
C GLY A 190 -23.96 -6.42 6.07
N THR A 191 -23.80 -5.49 7.03
CA THR A 191 -22.95 -4.30 6.90
C THR A 191 -21.53 -4.47 7.45
N GLY A 192 -21.23 -5.60 8.10
CA GLY A 192 -19.92 -5.89 8.69
C GLY A 192 -19.12 -6.91 7.88
N ASP A 193 -17.79 -6.85 7.98
CA ASP A 193 -16.95 -7.85 7.34
C ASP A 193 -17.06 -9.21 8.01
N ILE A 194 -17.19 -10.26 7.20
CA ILE A 194 -17.19 -11.65 7.61
C ILE A 194 -15.98 -12.32 6.97
N THR A 195 -14.96 -12.57 7.80
CA THR A 195 -13.76 -13.32 7.41
C THR A 195 -13.68 -14.60 8.24
N PHE A 196 -13.65 -15.74 7.56
CA PHE A 196 -13.48 -17.07 8.18
C PHE A 196 -12.01 -17.49 8.18
N ASN A 197 -11.47 -17.75 9.37
CA ASN A 197 -10.14 -18.33 9.50
C ASN A 197 -10.20 -19.85 9.23
N LYS A 198 -9.53 -20.29 8.16
CA LYS A 198 -9.42 -21.69 7.71
C LYS A 198 -8.91 -22.64 8.78
N ALA A 199 -8.01 -22.19 9.66
CA ALA A 199 -7.48 -23.01 10.75
C ALA A 199 -8.57 -23.41 11.76
N THR A 200 -9.55 -22.53 12.00
CA THR A 200 -10.66 -22.75 12.95
C THR A 200 -11.97 -23.18 12.27
N ASN A 201 -12.14 -22.86 10.98
CA ASN A 201 -13.34 -23.17 10.20
C ASN A 201 -12.95 -23.89 8.89
N PRO A 202 -12.39 -25.11 8.94
CA PRO A 202 -11.93 -25.83 7.74
C PRO A 202 -13.08 -26.29 6.83
N VAL A 203 -14.28 -26.48 7.41
CA VAL A 203 -15.50 -26.87 6.71
C VAL A 203 -16.49 -25.71 6.76
N LEU A 204 -16.96 -25.28 5.58
CA LEU A 204 -17.96 -24.24 5.42
C LEU A 204 -19.22 -24.85 4.81
N THR A 205 -20.32 -24.79 5.54
CA THR A 205 -21.64 -25.20 5.06
C THR A 205 -22.53 -23.97 4.91
N LEU A 206 -22.97 -23.69 3.68
CA LEU A 206 -23.93 -22.64 3.36
C LEU A 206 -25.35 -23.17 3.60
N THR A 207 -26.09 -22.49 4.47
CA THR A 207 -27.50 -22.75 4.75
C THR A 207 -28.31 -21.51 4.40
N SER A 208 -29.30 -21.66 3.53
CA SER A 208 -30.04 -20.55 2.94
C SER A 208 -31.55 -20.79 3.03
N THR A 209 -32.29 -19.79 3.48
CA THR A 209 -33.75 -19.88 3.68
C THR A 209 -34.45 -18.70 3.03
N PHE A 210 -35.53 -18.94 2.29
CA PHE A 210 -36.40 -17.89 1.79
C PHE A 210 -37.09 -17.15 2.95
N ASN A 211 -37.15 -15.82 2.88
CA ASN A 211 -37.72 -15.03 3.98
C ASN A 211 -39.25 -15.02 3.96
N GLN A 212 -39.87 -15.09 2.77
CA GLN A 212 -41.32 -15.16 2.57
C GLN A 212 -41.68 -16.38 1.70
N PRO A 213 -41.56 -17.61 2.23
CA PRO A 213 -41.77 -18.82 1.45
C PRO A 213 -43.23 -18.98 1.02
N VAL A 214 -43.45 -19.37 -0.24
CA VAL A 214 -44.77 -19.75 -0.75
C VAL A 214 -45.02 -21.22 -0.48
N ASN A 215 -46.10 -21.54 0.24
CA ASN A 215 -46.53 -22.92 0.48
C ASN A 215 -47.28 -23.46 -0.75
N GLY A 216 -46.81 -24.55 -1.35
CA GLY A 216 -47.46 -25.21 -2.49
C GLY A 216 -46.91 -24.80 -3.85
N THR A 217 -47.76 -24.72 -4.88
CA THR A 217 -47.35 -24.39 -6.26
C THR A 217 -46.77 -22.98 -6.34
N ASN A 218 -45.54 -22.87 -6.81
CA ASN A 218 -44.84 -21.61 -7.05
C ASN A 218 -44.30 -21.55 -8.50
N SER A 219 -43.84 -20.36 -8.90
CA SER A 219 -43.32 -20.09 -10.24
C SER A 219 -41.86 -20.49 -10.43
N ILE A 220 -41.16 -21.07 -9.44
CA ILE A 220 -39.74 -21.41 -9.55
C ILE A 220 -39.56 -22.69 -10.38
N GLN A 221 -38.83 -22.57 -11.48
CA GLN A 221 -38.47 -23.66 -12.36
C GLN A 221 -37.09 -24.25 -12.06
N SER A 222 -36.12 -23.44 -11.65
CA SER A 222 -34.81 -23.93 -11.20
C SER A 222 -34.16 -23.01 -10.20
N VAL A 223 -33.33 -23.60 -9.32
CA VAL A 223 -32.41 -22.88 -8.44
C VAL A 223 -31.02 -23.48 -8.64
N VAL A 224 -30.06 -22.64 -9.01
CA VAL A 224 -28.66 -23.04 -9.23
C VAL A 224 -27.75 -22.19 -8.35
N LEU A 225 -26.89 -22.82 -7.56
CA LEU A 225 -25.87 -22.13 -6.79
C LEU A 225 -24.60 -21.98 -7.64
N LYS A 226 -24.14 -20.74 -7.83
CA LYS A 226 -22.93 -20.40 -8.59
C LYS A 226 -21.90 -19.72 -7.70
N HIS A 227 -20.63 -19.79 -8.12
CA HIS A 227 -19.49 -19.15 -7.46
C HIS A 227 -18.76 -18.23 -8.45
N MET A 228 -18.63 -16.95 -8.12
CA MET A 228 -18.01 -15.96 -9.01
C MET A 228 -16.53 -16.25 -9.23
N GLY A 229 -16.10 -16.27 -10.50
CA GLY A 229 -14.71 -16.53 -10.89
C GLY A 229 -14.33 -18.01 -10.90
N GLU A 230 -15.30 -18.91 -10.69
CA GLU A 230 -15.13 -20.34 -10.93
C GLU A 230 -15.28 -20.66 -12.43
N THR A 231 -14.52 -21.63 -12.92
CA THR A 231 -14.49 -22.00 -14.34
C THR A 231 -15.63 -22.94 -14.73
N SER A 232 -16.25 -23.64 -13.77
CA SER A 232 -17.45 -24.44 -14.00
C SER A 232 -18.68 -23.53 -14.11
N SER A 233 -19.06 -23.22 -15.35
CA SER A 233 -20.19 -22.32 -15.64
C SER A 233 -21.55 -22.89 -15.23
N SER A 234 -21.65 -24.21 -14.98
CA SER A 234 -22.90 -24.90 -14.66
C SER A 234 -23.35 -24.73 -13.19
N GLY A 235 -22.45 -24.43 -12.25
CA GLY A 235 -22.79 -24.36 -10.83
C GLY A 235 -23.26 -25.69 -10.22
N ILE A 236 -23.97 -25.62 -9.09
CA ILE A 236 -24.64 -26.76 -8.44
C ILE A 236 -26.15 -26.59 -8.60
N ASP A 237 -26.80 -27.56 -9.24
CA ASP A 237 -28.25 -27.63 -9.31
C ASP A 237 -28.83 -27.97 -7.93
N ILE A 238 -29.57 -27.05 -7.35
CA ILE A 238 -30.26 -27.25 -6.07
C ILE A 238 -31.60 -27.94 -6.29
N CYS A 239 -32.32 -27.55 -7.34
CA CYS A 239 -33.60 -28.14 -7.73
C CYS A 239 -33.96 -27.82 -9.19
N SER A 240 -34.76 -28.70 -9.79
CA SER A 240 -35.34 -28.54 -11.12
C SER A 240 -36.83 -28.94 -11.11
N SER A 241 -37.69 -27.94 -11.32
CA SER A 241 -39.13 -27.95 -11.64
C SER A 241 -40.04 -29.01 -10.97
N PRO A 242 -40.91 -28.65 -10.00
CA PRO A 242 -40.98 -27.40 -9.23
C PRO A 242 -40.06 -27.43 -8.01
N CYS A 243 -39.51 -26.28 -7.63
CA CYS A 243 -38.67 -26.14 -6.46
C CYS A 243 -39.48 -25.81 -5.20
N ASP A 244 -39.09 -26.36 -4.04
CA ASP A 244 -39.72 -26.03 -2.74
C ASP A 244 -39.04 -24.81 -2.10
N MET A 245 -39.84 -23.80 -1.71
CA MET A 245 -39.36 -22.61 -0.99
C MET A 245 -39.33 -22.79 0.53
N THR A 246 -40.00 -23.81 1.07
CA THR A 246 -40.21 -23.99 2.51
C THR A 246 -39.05 -24.70 3.20
N ALA A 247 -38.33 -25.56 2.47
CA ALA A 247 -37.17 -26.29 2.98
C ALA A 247 -35.89 -25.42 2.92
N PRO A 248 -35.05 -25.42 3.99
CA PRO A 248 -33.73 -24.80 3.93
C PRO A 248 -32.83 -25.48 2.90
N ILE A 249 -32.16 -24.69 2.06
CA ILE A 249 -31.14 -25.17 1.14
C ILE A 249 -29.82 -25.28 1.91
N THR A 250 -29.18 -26.46 1.90
CA THR A 250 -27.90 -26.68 2.58
C THR A 250 -26.86 -27.24 1.62
N THR A 251 -25.69 -26.61 1.56
CA THR A 251 -24.58 -27.03 0.69
C THR A 251 -23.26 -26.98 1.46
N ASN A 252 -22.55 -28.10 1.54
CA ASN A 252 -21.18 -28.14 2.07
C ASN A 252 -20.23 -27.59 0.99
N LEU A 253 -19.90 -26.30 1.09
CA LEU A 253 -19.06 -25.61 0.12
C LEU A 253 -17.66 -26.25 0.04
N SER A 254 -17.08 -26.60 1.18
CA SER A 254 -15.72 -27.17 1.26
C SER A 254 -15.56 -28.50 0.52
N ALA A 255 -16.63 -29.29 0.42
CA ALA A 255 -16.63 -30.58 -0.28
C ALA A 255 -17.35 -30.54 -1.64
N SER A 256 -17.80 -29.36 -2.08
CA SER A 256 -18.59 -29.19 -3.29
C SER A 256 -17.73 -29.07 -4.56
N ALA A 257 -18.39 -29.10 -5.72
CA ALA A 257 -17.76 -28.83 -7.02
C ALA A 257 -17.36 -27.36 -7.23
N ILE A 258 -17.77 -26.46 -6.34
CA ILE A 258 -17.46 -25.03 -6.37
C ILE A 258 -16.89 -24.58 -5.00
N PRO A 259 -15.72 -25.09 -4.59
CA PRO A 259 -15.16 -24.84 -3.27
C PRO A 259 -14.74 -23.37 -3.07
N PRO A 260 -14.64 -22.90 -1.81
CA PRO A 260 -14.24 -21.54 -1.53
C PRO A 260 -12.75 -21.31 -1.85
N PHE A 261 -12.44 -20.17 -2.45
CA PHE A 261 -11.09 -19.70 -2.67
C PHE A 261 -10.46 -19.16 -1.37
N ILE A 262 -9.13 -19.14 -1.33
CA ILE A 262 -8.40 -18.30 -0.37
C ILE A 262 -8.56 -16.85 -0.80
N GLY A 263 -9.07 -16.01 0.09
CA GLY A 263 -9.45 -14.62 -0.18
C GLY A 263 -10.97 -14.43 -0.20
N GLY A 264 -11.44 -13.56 -1.07
CA GLY A 264 -12.86 -13.22 -1.21
C GLY A 264 -13.68 -14.24 -1.98
N ASN A 265 -14.87 -14.56 -1.47
CA ASN A 265 -15.81 -15.52 -2.03
C ASN A 265 -17.18 -14.88 -2.23
N VAL A 266 -17.75 -15.11 -3.42
CA VAL A 266 -19.05 -14.57 -3.81
C VAL A 266 -19.86 -15.70 -4.42
N TYR A 267 -20.74 -16.26 -3.59
CA TYR A 267 -21.73 -17.23 -4.03
C TYR A 267 -23.03 -16.52 -4.35
N PHE A 268 -23.78 -17.04 -5.31
CA PHE A 268 -25.12 -16.53 -5.57
C PHE A 268 -26.04 -17.63 -6.07
N TYR A 269 -27.29 -17.59 -5.60
CA TYR A 269 -28.37 -18.38 -6.16
C TYR A 269 -28.91 -17.67 -7.40
N GLU A 270 -28.96 -18.39 -8.52
CA GLU A 270 -29.69 -18.00 -9.72
C GLU A 270 -31.02 -18.74 -9.73
N ILE A 271 -32.12 -17.99 -9.60
CA ILE A 271 -33.49 -18.51 -9.50
C ILE A 271 -34.18 -18.17 -10.80
N THR A 272 -34.59 -19.18 -11.57
CA THR A 272 -35.30 -19.00 -12.84
C THR A 272 -36.75 -19.43 -12.67
N THR A 273 -37.67 -18.57 -13.12
CA THR A 273 -39.11 -18.79 -13.04
C THR A 273 -39.68 -19.40 -14.33
N THR A 274 -40.92 -19.88 -14.27
CA THR A 274 -41.66 -20.41 -15.44
C THR A 274 -41.91 -19.37 -16.53
N THR A 275 -41.87 -18.08 -16.20
CA THR A 275 -41.96 -16.96 -17.16
C THR A 275 -40.62 -16.66 -17.82
N GLY A 276 -39.53 -17.33 -17.41
CA GLY A 276 -38.17 -17.10 -17.88
C GLY A 276 -37.44 -15.95 -17.16
N LYS A 277 -38.06 -15.30 -16.18
CA LYS A 277 -37.39 -14.28 -15.34
C LYS A 277 -36.34 -14.93 -14.45
N THR A 278 -35.20 -14.26 -14.28
CA THR A 278 -34.10 -14.71 -13.42
C THR A 278 -33.81 -13.73 -12.30
N PHE A 279 -33.61 -14.24 -11.08
CA PHE A 279 -33.25 -13.48 -9.88
C PHE A 279 -31.93 -13.97 -9.31
N LYS A 280 -31.13 -13.06 -8.73
CA LYS A 280 -29.84 -13.39 -8.09
C LYS A 280 -29.88 -13.05 -6.61
N ARG A 281 -29.36 -13.94 -5.76
CA ARG A 281 -29.26 -13.73 -4.29
C ARG A 281 -27.88 -14.08 -3.78
N PHE A 282 -27.19 -13.10 -3.21
CA PHE A 282 -25.75 -13.19 -2.92
C PHE A 282 -25.43 -13.65 -1.50
N ALA A 283 -24.30 -14.33 -1.39
CA ALA A 283 -23.67 -14.80 -0.17
C ALA A 283 -22.16 -14.50 -0.26
N THR A 284 -21.73 -13.45 0.42
CA THR A 284 -20.37 -12.89 0.35
C THR A 284 -19.62 -13.10 1.67
N PHE A 285 -18.34 -13.49 1.58
CA PHE A 285 -17.44 -13.61 2.74
C PHE A 285 -15.97 -13.76 2.29
N ASN A 286 -15.03 -13.47 3.20
CA ASN A 286 -13.62 -13.79 3.04
C ASN A 286 -13.27 -15.13 3.72
N TYR A 287 -12.32 -15.89 3.18
CA TYR A 287 -11.89 -17.19 3.72
C TYR A 287 -10.38 -17.42 3.54
N GLY A 288 -9.70 -17.93 4.56
CA GLY A 288 -8.30 -18.34 4.45
C GLY A 288 -7.58 -18.34 5.79
N ASN A 289 -6.26 -18.52 5.78
CA ASN A 289 -5.47 -18.30 6.99
C ASN A 289 -5.48 -16.80 7.30
N VAL A 290 -5.67 -16.41 8.57
CA VAL A 290 -5.77 -15.00 8.97
C VAL A 290 -4.60 -14.61 9.85
N ASN A 291 -3.94 -13.50 9.52
CA ASN A 291 -3.00 -12.87 10.44
C ASN A 291 -3.78 -12.00 11.44
N SER A 292 -3.82 -12.45 12.71
CA SER A 292 -4.54 -11.77 13.80
C SER A 292 -3.81 -10.57 14.40
N SER A 293 -2.56 -10.31 13.98
CA SER A 293 -1.74 -9.18 14.43
C SER A 293 -1.44 -8.22 13.26
N PRO A 294 -2.46 -7.60 12.64
CA PRO A 294 -2.30 -6.84 11.41
C PRO A 294 -1.43 -5.58 11.54
N ASN A 295 -1.16 -5.11 12.76
CA ASN A 295 -0.30 -3.95 13.03
C ASN A 295 1.21 -4.30 13.07
N ASN A 296 1.54 -5.59 13.18
CA ASN A 296 2.93 -6.04 13.27
C ASN A 296 3.51 -6.27 11.86
N PRO A 297 4.83 -6.11 11.66
CA PRO A 297 5.49 -6.57 10.45
C PRO A 297 5.24 -8.05 10.19
N ILE A 298 5.07 -8.40 8.91
CA ILE A 298 4.95 -9.78 8.46
C ILE A 298 6.33 -10.41 8.51
N VAL A 299 6.47 -11.47 9.31
CA VAL A 299 7.75 -12.19 9.47
C VAL A 299 8.16 -12.83 8.14
N ASN A 300 9.38 -12.55 7.69
CA ASN A 300 9.86 -12.90 6.35
C ASN A 300 8.85 -12.47 5.27
N GLY A 301 8.37 -11.23 5.36
CA GLY A 301 7.40 -10.63 4.44
C GLY A 301 8.00 -10.29 3.07
N GLY A 302 9.34 -10.31 2.94
CA GLY A 302 10.05 -10.07 1.70
C GLY A 302 11.54 -10.46 1.77
N SER A 303 12.30 -10.03 0.77
CA SER A 303 13.76 -10.13 0.75
C SER A 303 14.39 -8.83 0.22
N LEU A 304 15.58 -8.51 0.71
CA LEU A 304 16.34 -7.31 0.37
C LEU A 304 17.71 -7.71 -0.17
N ILE A 305 18.11 -7.06 -1.28
CA ILE A 305 19.47 -7.15 -1.83
C ILE A 305 20.01 -5.74 -1.95
N LEU A 306 21.17 -5.49 -1.35
CA LEU A 306 21.95 -4.27 -1.52
C LEU A 306 23.18 -4.61 -2.35
N ASP A 307 23.18 -4.20 -3.61
CA ASP A 307 24.27 -4.52 -4.52
C ASP A 307 25.58 -3.79 -4.16
N GLN A 308 26.68 -4.32 -4.67
CA GLN A 308 27.99 -3.69 -4.50
C GLN A 308 28.20 -2.44 -5.37
N ALA A 309 27.61 -2.34 -6.57
CA ALA A 309 27.98 -1.29 -7.52
C ALA A 309 27.32 0.06 -7.21
N GLN A 310 26.16 0.10 -6.56
CA GLN A 310 25.45 1.34 -6.23
C GLN A 310 24.98 1.42 -4.78
N ALA A 311 24.37 0.38 -4.20
CA ALA A 311 23.83 0.46 -2.85
C ALA A 311 24.93 0.55 -1.77
N MET A 312 25.99 -0.26 -1.86
CA MET A 312 27.12 -0.17 -0.92
C MET A 312 27.89 1.18 -1.00
N PRO A 313 28.17 1.73 -2.20
CA PRO A 313 28.70 3.10 -2.34
C PRO A 313 27.79 4.16 -1.72
N PHE A 314 26.46 4.03 -1.87
CA PHE A 314 25.52 4.93 -1.20
C PHE A 314 25.66 4.87 0.33
N LEU A 315 25.65 3.69 0.94
CA LEU A 315 25.85 3.53 2.39
C LEU A 315 27.19 4.13 2.85
N SER A 316 28.25 3.91 2.05
CA SER A 316 29.58 4.47 2.31
C SER A 316 29.56 6.01 2.32
N LYS A 317 28.84 6.63 1.37
CA LYS A 317 28.68 8.09 1.30
C LYS A 317 27.80 8.67 2.39
N VAL A 318 26.79 7.93 2.86
CA VAL A 318 26.00 8.33 4.03
C VAL A 318 26.92 8.43 5.25
N LEU A 319 27.78 7.44 5.50
CA LEU A 319 28.73 7.48 6.61
C LEU A 319 29.77 8.61 6.46
N GLU A 320 30.31 8.82 5.25
CA GLU A 320 31.21 9.94 4.94
C GLU A 320 30.57 11.29 5.31
N ARG A 321 29.33 11.53 4.86
CA ARG A 321 28.61 12.78 5.15
C ARG A 321 28.22 12.92 6.62
N PHE A 322 27.95 11.80 7.30
CA PHE A 322 27.71 11.82 8.74
C PHE A 322 28.95 12.26 9.53
N THR A 323 30.13 11.72 9.19
CA THR A 323 31.40 12.12 9.81
C THR A 323 31.77 13.58 9.51
N ALA A 324 31.39 14.10 8.34
CA ALA A 324 31.56 15.50 7.97
C ALA A 324 30.55 16.45 8.66
N GLY A 325 29.61 15.93 9.46
CA GLY A 325 28.65 16.74 10.21
C GLY A 325 27.52 17.32 9.35
N ASN A 326 27.26 16.77 8.15
CA ASN A 326 26.18 17.22 7.28
C ASN A 326 24.79 16.96 7.86
N PHE A 327 24.66 15.97 8.75
CA PHE A 327 23.43 15.63 9.46
C PHE A 327 23.75 14.91 10.77
N LYS A 328 22.75 14.79 11.62
CA LYS A 328 22.76 14.03 12.87
C LYS A 328 21.99 12.73 12.70
N VAL A 329 22.40 11.69 13.43
CA VAL A 329 21.68 10.42 13.55
C VAL A 329 21.11 10.35 14.97
N ASN A 330 19.80 10.18 15.14
CA ASN A 330 19.13 10.22 16.45
C ASN A 330 19.53 11.44 17.30
N SER A 331 19.55 12.62 16.67
CA SER A 331 19.97 13.90 17.27
C SER A 331 21.44 13.98 17.74
N LYS A 332 22.28 12.99 17.40
CA LYS A 332 23.70 12.96 17.74
C LYS A 332 24.59 13.16 16.51
N THR A 333 25.68 13.90 16.67
CA THR A 333 26.78 13.98 15.70
C THR A 333 27.65 12.73 15.76
N PHE A 334 28.52 12.54 14.76
CA PHE A 334 29.49 11.45 14.78
C PHE A 334 30.35 11.45 16.06
N ASN A 335 30.94 12.60 16.44
CA ASN A 335 31.76 12.70 17.65
C ASN A 335 30.94 12.35 18.91
N GLN A 336 29.65 12.68 18.96
CA GLN A 336 28.79 12.29 20.09
C GLN A 336 28.50 10.78 20.17
N PHE A 337 28.54 10.04 19.05
CA PHE A 337 28.50 8.58 19.08
C PHE A 337 29.84 7.99 19.47
N ALA A 338 30.93 8.51 18.89
CA ALA A 338 32.28 8.07 19.22
C ALA A 338 32.62 8.31 20.70
N ASP A 339 32.14 9.41 21.28
CA ASP A 339 32.42 9.82 22.67
C ASP A 339 31.50 9.22 23.73
N ALA A 340 30.55 8.33 23.41
CA ALA A 340 29.55 7.84 24.38
C ALA A 340 29.30 6.32 24.32
N PRO A 341 29.07 5.64 25.45
CA PRO A 341 28.90 6.19 26.81
C PRO A 341 30.24 6.43 27.52
N LYS A 342 30.31 7.49 28.35
CA LYS A 342 31.47 7.74 29.22
C LYS A 342 31.24 7.24 30.64
N THR A 343 32.31 6.86 31.32
CA THR A 343 32.31 6.38 32.71
C THR A 343 33.62 6.74 33.40
N SER A 344 33.63 6.84 34.72
CA SER A 344 34.86 6.81 35.53
C SER A 344 34.98 5.51 36.36
N ALA A 345 33.94 4.68 36.36
CA ALA A 345 33.86 3.45 37.13
C ALA A 345 34.35 2.23 36.32
N ARG A 346 35.39 1.55 36.83
CA ARG A 346 35.91 0.26 36.36
C ARG A 346 35.05 -0.91 36.86
N ARG A 347 34.78 -1.93 36.04
CA ARG A 347 34.27 -3.24 36.50
C ARG A 347 35.47 -4.06 36.98
N SER A 348 35.47 -4.40 38.26
CA SER A 348 36.62 -4.86 39.06
C SER A 348 37.52 -5.96 38.46
N GLY A 349 38.82 -5.89 38.80
CA GLY A 349 39.78 -7.01 38.84
C GLY A 349 40.82 -7.10 37.71
N PHE A 350 40.54 -6.54 36.53
CA PHE A 350 41.35 -6.80 35.32
C PHE A 350 42.37 -5.69 35.02
N CYS A 351 41.93 -4.43 35.11
CA CYS A 351 42.81 -3.29 34.88
C CYS A 351 43.75 -3.05 36.07
N ILE A 352 44.91 -2.44 35.81
CA ILE A 352 45.82 -1.87 36.80
C ILE A 352 45.06 -0.93 37.72
N ASP A 353 45.22 -1.12 39.03
CA ASP A 353 44.60 -0.26 40.03
C ASP A 353 45.18 1.14 39.99
N TYR A 354 44.35 2.14 39.71
CA TYR A 354 44.71 3.56 39.74
C TYR A 354 44.24 4.28 41.01
N ASN A 355 43.68 3.57 41.99
CA ASN A 355 43.33 4.16 43.28
C ASN A 355 44.59 4.46 44.11
N GLY A 356 44.62 5.65 44.72
CA GLY A 356 45.72 6.07 45.61
C GLY A 356 47.02 6.45 44.89
N ILE A 357 47.00 6.65 43.56
CA ILE A 357 48.15 7.22 42.83
C ILE A 357 48.17 8.74 43.03
N GLY A 358 48.92 9.21 44.02
CA GLY A 358 49.04 10.64 44.33
C GLY A 358 47.67 11.31 44.57
N SER A 359 47.48 12.51 44.00
CA SER A 359 46.20 13.25 44.00
C SER A 359 45.35 13.00 42.75
N PHE A 360 45.70 12.00 41.93
CA PHE A 360 45.05 11.76 40.64
C PHE A 360 43.60 11.27 40.79
N SER A 361 42.71 11.84 39.98
CA SER A 361 41.33 11.39 39.85
C SER A 361 41.07 11.00 38.39
N MET A 362 40.55 9.79 38.19
CA MET A 362 40.31 9.25 36.86
C MET A 362 39.26 10.09 36.12
N PRO A 363 39.60 10.71 34.97
CA PRO A 363 38.60 11.38 34.13
C PRO A 363 37.65 10.34 33.55
N GLN A 364 36.51 10.81 33.04
CA GLN A 364 35.60 9.92 32.34
C GLN A 364 36.25 9.42 31.03
N TYR A 365 36.31 8.12 30.84
CA TYR A 365 36.76 7.46 29.62
C TYR A 365 35.57 6.87 28.84
N ILE A 366 35.78 6.66 27.55
CA ILE A 366 34.76 6.20 26.59
C ILE A 366 34.71 4.67 26.64
N ARG A 367 33.55 4.09 26.95
CA ARG A 367 33.40 2.63 27.07
C ARG A 367 33.35 1.87 25.74
N ASN A 368 33.14 2.57 24.60
CA ASN A 368 33.17 1.92 23.29
C ASN A 368 34.57 1.37 22.94
N TYR A 369 35.63 1.80 23.65
CA TYR A 369 37.01 1.42 23.36
C TYR A 369 37.62 0.71 24.57
N GLY A 370 37.98 -0.56 24.41
CA GLY A 370 38.57 -1.36 25.47
C GLY A 370 38.32 -2.87 25.36
N ASP A 371 38.89 -3.62 26.30
CA ASP A 371 38.76 -5.07 26.34
C ASP A 371 37.50 -5.47 27.13
N ALA A 372 36.62 -6.24 26.51
CA ALA A 372 35.44 -6.81 27.15
C ALA A 372 35.17 -8.24 26.65
N ALA A 373 34.74 -9.12 27.56
CA ALA A 373 34.19 -10.43 27.19
C ALA A 373 32.74 -10.34 26.65
N SER A 374 32.02 -9.25 26.96
CA SER A 374 30.67 -8.96 26.44
C SER A 374 30.33 -7.47 26.54
N GLY A 375 30.21 -6.79 25.39
CA GLY A 375 29.78 -5.39 25.29
C GLY A 375 30.88 -4.34 25.50
N PHE A 376 30.52 -3.18 26.06
CA PHE A 376 31.41 -2.03 26.24
C PHE A 376 32.55 -2.29 27.25
N GLY A 377 33.79 -1.94 26.87
CA GLY A 377 35.02 -2.13 27.67
C GLY A 377 35.28 -1.02 28.70
N ASP A 378 36.13 -1.32 29.68
CA ASP A 378 36.55 -0.35 30.72
C ASP A 378 37.88 0.35 30.39
N GLY A 379 38.44 0.12 29.20
CA GLY A 379 39.81 0.44 28.80
C GLY A 379 40.50 -0.81 28.26
N TYR A 380 41.65 -0.65 27.61
CA TYR A 380 42.50 -1.78 27.20
C TYR A 380 43.29 -2.23 28.43
N CYS A 381 42.85 -3.31 29.06
CA CYS A 381 43.22 -3.67 30.43
C CYS A 381 43.80 -5.09 30.57
N GLY A 382 43.83 -5.88 29.49
CA GLY A 382 44.41 -7.22 29.52
C GLY A 382 43.51 -8.30 30.15
N GLY A 383 44.12 -9.45 30.50
CA GLY A 383 43.41 -10.67 30.95
C GLY A 383 43.45 -10.92 32.47
N ALA A 384 42.70 -11.92 32.96
CA ALA A 384 42.62 -12.26 34.39
C ALA A 384 43.98 -12.74 34.97
N GLY A 385 44.46 -12.13 36.08
CA GLY A 385 45.76 -12.46 36.72
C GLY A 385 46.29 -11.32 37.62
N ASP A 386 47.62 -11.18 37.79
CA ASP A 386 48.32 -10.14 38.60
C ASP A 386 48.14 -8.68 38.10
N ASN A 387 47.03 -8.39 37.42
CA ASN A 387 46.76 -7.22 36.57
C ASN A 387 47.79 -7.08 35.43
N PRO A 388 47.93 -8.07 34.52
CA PRO A 388 48.74 -7.89 33.32
C PRO A 388 48.06 -6.82 32.47
N GLY A 389 48.72 -5.69 32.23
CA GLY A 389 48.10 -4.56 31.52
C GLY A 389 47.65 -4.95 30.10
N GLY A 390 46.84 -4.10 29.47
CA GLY A 390 46.39 -4.30 28.08
C GLY A 390 47.54 -4.47 27.08
N PHE A 391 48.70 -3.88 27.37
CA PHE A 391 49.93 -4.00 26.60
C PHE A 391 51.13 -4.23 27.54
N THR A 392 52.20 -4.82 27.02
CA THR A 392 53.47 -4.98 27.74
C THR A 392 54.61 -4.53 26.84
N GLU A 393 55.38 -3.55 27.28
CA GLU A 393 56.51 -2.99 26.51
C GLU A 393 57.69 -2.64 27.43
N GLU A 394 58.91 -2.69 26.89
CA GLU A 394 60.14 -2.35 27.60
C GLU A 394 60.38 -0.84 27.55
N GLY A 395 60.43 -0.20 28.73
CA GLY A 395 60.78 1.21 28.87
C GLY A 395 62.19 1.37 29.39
N CYS A 396 63.05 2.05 28.62
CA CYS A 396 64.42 2.36 28.98
C CYS A 396 64.59 3.86 29.22
N ALA A 397 65.29 4.24 30.29
CA ALA A 397 65.67 5.62 30.53
C ALA A 397 67.16 5.72 30.87
N THR A 398 67.72 6.93 30.73
CA THR A 398 69.11 7.22 31.09
C THR A 398 69.17 8.30 32.17
N VAL A 399 69.79 8.00 33.32
CA VAL A 399 70.09 8.96 34.40
C VAL A 399 71.61 9.02 34.57
N VAL A 400 72.20 10.21 34.42
CA VAL A 400 73.64 10.48 34.70
C VAL A 400 74.55 9.33 34.23
N PHE A 401 74.47 9.02 32.93
CA PHE A 401 75.27 8.02 32.20
C PHE A 401 74.96 6.53 32.40
N VAL A 402 73.92 6.17 33.16
CA VAL A 402 73.44 4.79 33.28
C VAL A 402 72.10 4.65 32.57
N THR A 403 71.99 3.74 31.61
CA THR A 403 70.72 3.35 30.98
C THR A 403 70.20 2.09 31.66
N ASP A 404 68.97 2.14 32.14
CA ASP A 404 68.30 1.01 32.78
C ASP A 404 66.92 0.81 32.14
N CYS A 405 66.49 -0.45 32.03
CA CYS A 405 65.29 -0.84 31.30
C CYS A 405 64.41 -1.75 32.16
N THR A 406 63.11 -1.60 32.03
CA THR A 406 62.17 -2.53 32.64
C THR A 406 60.90 -2.66 31.82
N ASP A 407 60.27 -3.83 31.90
CA ASP A 407 58.95 -4.03 31.32
C ASP A 407 57.88 -3.26 32.11
N PHE A 408 56.96 -2.65 31.37
CA PHE A 408 55.76 -2.03 31.91
C PHE A 408 54.53 -2.78 31.44
N ASP A 409 53.65 -3.09 32.39
CA ASP A 409 52.25 -3.39 32.12
C ASP A 409 51.50 -2.08 31.90
N ILE A 410 50.78 -1.93 30.79
CA ILE A 410 50.17 -0.65 30.40
C ILE A 410 48.70 -0.84 30.06
N ASP A 411 47.85 -0.12 30.78
CA ASP A 411 46.45 0.07 30.43
C ASP A 411 46.27 1.37 29.65
N VAL A 412 45.38 1.34 28.66
CA VAL A 412 45.09 2.52 27.83
C VAL A 412 43.60 2.83 27.87
N TYR A 413 43.27 4.07 28.21
CA TYR A 413 41.90 4.57 28.28
C TYR A 413 41.72 5.71 27.28
N ILE A 414 40.74 5.59 26.38
CA ILE A 414 40.39 6.66 25.45
C ILE A 414 39.45 7.63 26.16
N VAL A 415 39.84 8.90 26.28
CA VAL A 415 39.07 9.91 27.04
C VAL A 415 38.35 10.92 26.13
N GLY A 416 38.76 11.02 24.88
CA GLY A 416 38.12 11.86 23.87
C GLY A 416 38.51 11.48 22.44
N ILE A 417 37.57 11.59 21.50
CA ILE A 417 37.82 11.46 20.07
C ILE A 417 37.24 12.66 19.34
N ASN A 418 38.05 13.31 18.52
CA ASN A 418 37.60 14.42 17.70
C ASN A 418 37.94 14.17 16.23
N VAL A 419 36.91 13.91 15.44
CA VAL A 419 36.99 13.95 13.98
C VAL A 419 36.55 15.33 13.50
N TYR A 420 37.48 16.05 12.87
CA TYR A 420 37.22 17.38 12.34
C TYR A 420 36.33 17.31 11.10
N THR A 421 35.36 18.22 10.97
CA THR A 421 34.46 18.22 9.80
C THR A 421 35.16 18.66 8.52
N ASN A 422 36.18 19.52 8.64
CA ASN A 422 36.96 20.06 7.53
C ASN A 422 38.46 19.98 7.84
N VAL A 423 39.29 19.95 6.79
CA VAL A 423 40.74 20.08 6.92
C VAL A 423 41.08 21.57 7.05
N ALA A 424 41.66 21.97 8.19
CA ALA A 424 41.99 23.36 8.47
C ALA A 424 42.90 23.96 7.39
N GLY A 425 42.57 25.16 6.89
CA GLY A 425 43.33 25.84 5.84
C GLY A 425 43.09 25.35 4.41
N PHE A 426 42.31 24.27 4.21
CA PHE A 426 42.09 23.66 2.90
C PHE A 426 40.59 23.40 2.63
N PRO A 427 39.80 24.42 2.26
CA PRO A 427 38.33 24.38 2.18
C PRO A 427 37.72 23.47 1.09
N GLY A 428 38.52 22.64 0.41
CA GLY A 428 38.04 21.65 -0.57
C GLY A 428 38.45 20.20 -0.27
N LEU A 429 39.22 19.96 0.81
CA LEU A 429 39.69 18.62 1.15
C LEU A 429 38.70 17.90 2.06
N LYS A 430 38.29 16.70 1.63
CA LYS A 430 37.48 15.79 2.44
C LYS A 430 38.33 15.15 3.53
N ASN A 431 37.87 15.21 4.78
CA ASN A 431 38.66 14.72 5.91
C ASN A 431 38.61 13.18 6.05
N ILE A 432 37.41 12.61 6.01
CA ILE A 432 37.19 11.17 6.11
C ILE A 432 36.60 10.65 4.80
N GLY A 433 37.00 9.44 4.39
CA GLY A 433 36.38 8.69 3.31
C GLY A 433 36.14 7.25 3.74
N VAL A 434 35.00 6.67 3.36
CA VAL A 434 34.70 5.26 3.65
C VAL A 434 34.36 4.55 2.34
N THR A 435 34.76 3.30 2.21
CA THR A 435 34.31 2.43 1.12
C THR A 435 34.04 1.04 1.65
N MET A 436 32.87 0.51 1.31
CA MET A 436 32.44 -0.85 1.62
C MET A 436 32.41 -1.69 0.34
N THR A 437 32.98 -2.89 0.36
CA THR A 437 33.01 -3.80 -0.79
C THR A 437 32.78 -5.26 -0.37
N ALA A 438 32.09 -6.06 -1.18
CA ALA A 438 32.02 -7.50 -0.96
C ALA A 438 33.21 -8.20 -1.63
N ASN A 439 34.04 -8.86 -0.82
CA ASN A 439 35.24 -9.55 -1.29
C ASN A 439 34.90 -10.90 -1.92
N ALA A 440 35.81 -11.41 -2.77
CA ALA A 440 35.60 -12.65 -3.53
C ALA A 440 35.29 -13.89 -2.67
N THR A 441 35.66 -13.84 -1.38
CA THR A 441 35.49 -14.88 -0.35
C THR A 441 34.16 -14.79 0.40
N GLY A 442 33.28 -13.82 0.10
CA GLY A 442 32.02 -13.61 0.84
C GLY A 442 32.17 -12.80 2.12
N GLU A 443 33.18 -11.92 2.18
CA GLU A 443 33.50 -11.07 3.34
C GLU A 443 33.19 -9.60 3.04
N LEU A 444 32.85 -8.81 4.07
CA LEU A 444 32.71 -7.36 3.92
C LEU A 444 34.06 -6.68 4.10
N GLY A 445 34.59 -6.11 3.03
CA GLY A 445 35.76 -5.25 3.05
C GLY A 445 35.39 -3.80 3.41
N PHE A 446 36.14 -3.23 4.33
CA PHE A 446 36.09 -1.82 4.71
C PHE A 446 37.41 -1.14 4.37
N ASN A 447 37.34 0.02 3.73
CA ASN A 447 38.46 0.92 3.55
C ASN A 447 38.12 2.27 4.19
N PHE A 448 38.85 2.63 5.23
CA PHE A 448 38.75 3.92 5.91
C PHE A 448 39.90 4.80 5.51
N LYS A 449 39.59 5.97 4.97
CA LYS A 449 40.56 7.03 4.68
C LYS A 449 40.38 8.16 5.66
N GLY A 450 41.49 8.66 6.21
CA GLY A 450 41.50 9.79 7.12
C GLY A 450 42.62 10.76 6.80
N LYS A 451 42.37 12.05 7.03
CA LYS A 451 43.37 13.12 6.91
C LYS A 451 43.74 13.72 8.26
N THR A 452 42.76 14.07 9.09
CA THR A 452 42.96 14.79 10.34
C THR A 452 41.99 14.30 11.41
N LEU A 453 42.51 13.85 12.54
CA LEU A 453 41.72 13.48 13.73
C LEU A 453 42.62 13.62 14.96
N ALA A 454 42.01 13.80 16.12
CA ALA A 454 42.68 13.82 17.41
C ALA A 454 42.05 12.79 18.35
N VAL A 455 42.89 12.03 19.06
CA VAL A 455 42.48 11.05 20.07
C VAL A 455 43.20 11.35 21.36
N ASP A 456 42.44 11.67 22.40
CA ASP A 456 42.96 11.91 23.75
C ASP A 456 43.02 10.59 24.51
N MET A 457 44.19 10.28 25.06
CA MET A 457 44.48 9.01 25.74
C MET A 457 45.08 9.25 27.12
N LEU A 458 44.70 8.37 28.03
CA LEU A 458 45.31 8.24 29.35
C LEU A 458 45.88 6.84 29.49
N MET A 459 47.13 6.72 29.93
CA MET A 459 47.83 5.46 30.09
C MET A 459 48.15 5.24 31.56
N VAL A 460 47.80 4.08 32.11
CA VAL A 460 48.17 3.68 33.47
C VAL A 460 49.19 2.57 33.35
N ALA A 461 50.43 2.81 33.77
CA ALA A 461 51.52 1.85 33.65
C ALA A 461 51.95 1.33 35.03
N LYS A 462 52.35 0.05 35.11
CA LYS A 462 52.91 -0.61 36.30
C LYS A 462 54.25 -1.23 35.94
N SER A 463 55.31 -0.91 36.68
CA SER A 463 56.63 -1.48 36.45
C SER A 463 56.71 -2.94 36.92
N ARG A 464 57.31 -3.82 36.12
CA ARG A 464 57.57 -5.23 36.49
C ARG A 464 58.88 -5.41 37.24
N GLY A 465 59.90 -4.63 36.91
CA GLY A 465 61.19 -4.60 37.58
C GLY A 465 61.49 -3.25 38.24
N SER A 466 62.70 -3.12 38.77
CA SER A 466 63.21 -1.84 39.28
C SER A 466 63.89 -1.04 38.17
N LEU A 467 63.60 0.25 38.10
CA LEU A 467 64.33 1.23 37.30
C LEU A 467 65.29 2.02 38.21
N PHE A 468 66.57 2.03 37.85
CA PHE A 468 67.66 2.76 38.51
C PHE A 468 67.86 2.43 39.99
N LEU A 469 67.43 1.25 40.47
CA LEU A 469 67.41 0.85 41.90
C LEU A 469 66.56 1.75 42.83
N VAL A 470 65.97 2.83 42.31
CA VAL A 470 65.20 3.83 43.10
C VAL A 470 63.71 3.84 42.76
N ILE A 471 63.32 3.38 41.57
CA ILE A 471 61.93 3.11 41.22
C ILE A 471 61.73 1.59 41.34
N GLY A 472 61.17 1.15 42.46
CA GLY A 472 60.89 -0.28 42.70
C GLY A 472 59.87 -0.89 41.73
N SER A 473 59.86 -2.22 41.67
CA SER A 473 58.81 -3.01 41.01
C SER A 473 57.44 -2.74 41.64
N GLY A 474 56.38 -2.73 40.83
CA GLY A 474 55.01 -2.49 41.25
C GLY A 474 54.63 -1.00 41.40
N ASN A 475 55.55 -0.08 41.10
CA ASN A 475 55.21 1.34 41.03
C ASN A 475 54.28 1.63 39.87
N ARG A 476 53.33 2.54 40.10
CA ARG A 476 52.29 2.89 39.13
C ARG A 476 52.46 4.33 38.66
N PHE A 477 52.19 4.54 37.37
CA PHE A 477 52.36 5.81 36.66
C PHE A 477 51.12 6.11 35.85
N VAL A 478 50.75 7.38 35.78
CA VAL A 478 49.66 7.85 34.93
C VAL A 478 50.24 8.85 33.93
N PHE A 479 50.07 8.55 32.65
CA PHE A 479 50.51 9.41 31.56
C PHE A 479 49.32 9.92 30.75
N SER A 480 49.38 11.16 30.28
CA SER A 480 48.39 11.72 29.36
C SER A 480 49.03 12.13 28.04
N THR A 481 48.29 11.97 26.95
CA THR A 481 48.74 12.35 25.61
C THR A 481 47.58 12.49 24.63
N THR A 482 47.82 13.17 23.52
CA THR A 482 46.89 13.25 22.38
C THR A 482 47.60 12.78 21.11
N ALA A 483 47.01 11.81 20.40
CA ALA A 483 47.48 11.36 19.10
C ALA A 483 46.78 12.12 17.96
N TYR A 484 47.56 12.65 17.02
CA TYR A 484 47.09 13.42 15.88
C TYR A 484 47.46 12.73 14.56
N LEU A 485 46.48 12.51 13.68
CA LEU A 485 46.74 11.98 12.33
C LEU A 485 47.28 13.07 11.41
N ASN A 486 48.38 12.79 10.72
CA ASN A 486 49.05 13.68 9.76
C ASN A 486 49.39 15.07 10.31
N TYR A 487 49.72 15.17 11.59
CA TYR A 487 49.98 16.45 12.27
C TYR A 487 51.00 17.35 11.54
N ASN A 488 52.03 16.75 10.92
CA ASN A 488 53.11 17.46 10.25
C ASN A 488 52.88 17.65 8.73
N ASP A 489 51.80 17.12 8.16
CA ASP A 489 51.55 17.19 6.72
C ASP A 489 50.76 18.48 6.38
N SER A 490 51.17 19.20 5.33
CA SER A 490 50.43 20.35 4.81
C SER A 490 50.55 20.44 3.28
N PRO A 491 49.50 20.12 2.50
CA PRO A 491 48.20 19.61 2.95
C PRO A 491 48.27 18.14 3.45
N PRO A 492 47.42 17.76 4.42
CA PRO A 492 47.31 16.37 4.88
C PRO A 492 46.97 15.37 3.77
N SER A 493 47.77 14.32 3.66
CA SER A 493 47.59 13.22 2.70
C SER A 493 46.54 12.19 3.16
N ASP A 494 45.96 11.42 2.24
CA ASP A 494 45.02 10.35 2.61
C ASP A 494 45.78 9.17 3.23
N ARG A 495 45.44 8.80 4.47
CA ARG A 495 45.91 7.56 5.10
C ARG A 495 44.80 6.54 5.09
N SER A 496 45.08 5.33 4.58
CA SER A 496 44.07 4.27 4.45
C SER A 496 44.28 3.13 5.44
N THR A 497 43.20 2.68 6.05
CA THR A 497 43.14 1.42 6.80
C THR A 497 42.17 0.49 6.08
N THR A 498 42.54 -0.78 5.92
CA THR A 498 41.68 -1.79 5.30
C THR A 498 41.38 -2.93 6.26
N GLY A 499 40.12 -3.33 6.36
CA GLY A 499 39.69 -4.45 7.21
C GLY A 499 38.68 -5.35 6.53
N LYS A 500 38.72 -6.63 6.90
CA LYS A 500 37.71 -7.62 6.54
C LYS A 500 36.85 -7.91 7.76
N ALA A 501 35.54 -7.92 7.58
CA ALA A 501 34.60 -8.29 8.62
C ALA A 501 33.48 -9.20 8.09
N SER A 502 32.87 -9.94 9.00
CA SER A 502 31.59 -10.60 8.78
C SER A 502 30.44 -9.69 9.22
N LEU A 503 29.28 -9.89 8.61
CA LEU A 503 28.01 -9.29 9.04
C LEU A 503 27.18 -10.36 9.70
N THR A 504 26.69 -10.08 10.90
CA THR A 504 25.69 -10.91 11.60
C THR A 504 24.52 -10.04 12.00
N VAL A 505 23.30 -10.60 12.01
CA VAL A 505 22.09 -9.89 12.46
C VAL A 505 21.45 -10.70 13.58
N ASP A 506 21.09 -10.03 14.67
CA ASP A 506 20.48 -10.68 15.83
C ASP A 506 18.94 -10.84 15.68
N GLY A 507 18.28 -11.40 16.69
CA GLY A 507 16.82 -11.57 16.69
C GLY A 507 16.02 -10.26 16.72
N ASN A 508 16.66 -9.13 17.05
CA ASN A 508 16.04 -7.80 17.02
C ASN A 508 16.17 -7.13 15.64
N GLY A 509 16.94 -7.72 14.72
CA GLY A 509 17.27 -7.15 13.43
C GLY A 509 18.41 -6.13 13.50
N ASP A 510 19.17 -6.12 14.60
CA ASP A 510 20.34 -5.28 14.78
C ASP A 510 21.56 -5.96 14.13
N ALA A 511 22.26 -5.20 13.29
CA ALA A 511 23.47 -5.64 12.63
C ALA A 511 24.67 -5.53 13.57
N SER A 512 25.56 -6.51 13.50
CA SER A 512 26.89 -6.51 14.12
C SER A 512 27.93 -6.80 13.04
N LEU A 513 29.05 -6.10 13.13
CA LEU A 513 30.21 -6.27 12.27
C LEU A 513 31.33 -6.86 13.14
N ASN A 514 31.94 -7.96 12.69
CA ASN A 514 33.00 -8.63 13.44
C ASN A 514 34.24 -8.77 12.57
N ILE A 515 35.38 -8.24 13.01
CA ILE A 515 36.64 -8.33 12.26
C ILE A 515 37.15 -9.77 12.30
N PHE A 516 37.71 -10.25 11.19
CA PHE A 516 38.31 -11.57 11.13
C PHE A 516 39.55 -11.69 12.04
N THR A 517 39.59 -12.77 12.83
CA THR A 517 40.70 -13.09 13.72
C THR A 517 41.73 -14.02 13.04
N PRO A 518 43.01 -14.02 13.48
CA PRO A 518 43.58 -13.10 14.45
C PRO A 518 43.73 -11.68 13.87
N ILE A 519 43.44 -10.66 14.69
CA ILE A 519 43.48 -9.25 14.29
C ILE A 519 44.89 -8.77 13.92
N THR A 520 45.92 -9.52 14.32
CA THR A 520 47.32 -9.27 14.02
C THR A 520 47.70 -9.60 12.59
N ASN A 521 46.85 -10.32 11.86
CA ASN A 521 47.07 -10.63 10.47
C ASN A 521 46.77 -9.39 9.60
N LEU A 522 47.81 -8.80 8.99
CA LEU A 522 47.68 -7.65 8.10
C LEU A 522 46.83 -7.94 6.85
N ALA A 523 46.62 -9.20 6.47
CA ALA A 523 45.69 -9.56 5.40
C ALA A 523 44.22 -9.47 5.81
N ASN A 524 43.93 -9.59 7.11
CA ASN A 524 42.59 -9.45 7.68
C ASN A 524 42.33 -8.01 8.11
N PHE A 525 43.33 -7.34 8.69
CA PHE A 525 43.22 -5.97 9.15
C PHE A 525 44.57 -5.22 9.10
N ASN A 526 44.68 -4.25 8.20
CA ASN A 526 45.88 -3.45 8.00
C ASN A 526 45.65 -2.01 8.42
N THR A 527 46.33 -1.60 9.50
CA THR A 527 46.30 -0.26 10.10
C THR A 527 47.65 0.47 9.97
N THR A 528 48.62 -0.09 9.24
CA THR A 528 50.02 0.37 9.23
C THR A 528 50.17 1.82 8.76
N GLU A 529 49.44 2.22 7.72
CA GLU A 529 49.46 3.60 7.23
C GLU A 529 48.94 4.60 8.26
N TRP A 530 47.93 4.23 9.05
CA TRP A 530 47.46 5.09 10.13
C TRP A 530 48.49 5.14 11.26
N SER A 531 48.98 3.99 11.73
CA SER A 531 49.93 3.94 12.84
C SER A 531 51.23 4.69 12.56
N ASN A 532 51.74 4.63 11.32
CA ASN A 532 52.99 5.30 10.94
C ASN A 532 52.87 6.83 10.82
N ASN A 533 51.64 7.35 10.74
CA ASN A 533 51.37 8.77 10.50
C ASN A 533 50.60 9.42 11.66
N LEU A 534 50.52 8.75 12.80
CA LEU A 534 50.09 9.35 14.06
C LEU A 534 51.27 10.04 14.75
N THR A 535 51.09 11.31 15.09
CA THR A 535 52.02 12.06 15.92
C THR A 535 51.44 12.19 17.32
N VAL A 536 52.19 11.74 18.32
CA VAL A 536 51.80 11.79 19.72
C VAL A 536 52.28 13.11 20.31
N LYS A 537 51.41 13.85 21.01
CA LYS A 537 51.78 15.11 21.68
C LYS A 537 51.34 15.10 23.13
N ASP A 538 52.24 15.54 24.00
CA ASP A 538 51.90 15.71 25.40
C ASP A 538 50.97 16.94 25.61
N ARG A 539 50.43 17.10 26.82
CA ARG A 539 49.55 18.24 27.14
C ARG A 539 50.25 19.59 27.11
N THR A 540 51.59 19.62 27.14
CA THR A 540 52.41 20.84 27.07
C THR A 540 52.81 21.21 25.64
N GLY A 541 52.45 20.37 24.66
CA GLY A 541 52.69 20.57 23.23
C GLY A 541 53.96 19.92 22.69
N ARG A 542 54.73 19.17 23.49
CA ARG A 542 55.93 18.45 23.04
C ARG A 542 55.54 17.28 22.13
N VAL A 543 56.28 17.12 21.04
CA VAL A 543 56.04 16.10 20.00
C VAL A 543 56.74 14.79 20.37
N ASN A 544 56.12 13.66 20.05
CA ASN A 544 56.52 12.30 20.42
C ASN A 544 56.78 12.16 21.92
N SER A 545 55.94 12.81 22.71
CA SER A 545 56.07 12.88 24.17
C SER A 545 54.76 12.56 24.88
N VAL A 546 54.86 12.00 26.07
CA VAL A 546 53.77 11.85 27.04
C VAL A 546 54.04 12.72 28.26
N TYR A 547 52.98 13.11 28.97
CA TYR A 547 53.09 13.91 30.20
C TYR A 547 52.80 13.04 31.42
N LEU A 548 53.67 13.07 32.43
CA LEU A 548 53.42 12.36 33.70
C LEU A 548 52.42 13.16 34.55
N GLU A 549 51.23 12.60 34.75
CA GLU A 549 50.16 13.20 35.57
C GLU A 549 50.34 12.90 37.06
N ALA A 550 50.70 11.66 37.39
CA ALA A 550 50.88 11.22 38.76
C ALA A 550 51.66 9.90 38.84
N THR A 551 52.26 9.64 40.00
CA THR A 551 52.96 8.38 40.30
C THR A 551 52.85 8.02 41.78
N THR A 552 52.96 6.74 42.11
CA THR A 552 53.07 6.26 43.50
C THR A 552 54.47 6.44 44.10
N SER A 553 55.48 6.76 43.28
CA SER A 553 56.86 6.95 43.73
C SER A 553 57.20 8.44 43.84
N GLY A 554 57.42 8.93 45.06
CA GLY A 554 57.85 10.32 45.28
C GLY A 554 59.19 10.66 44.61
N ILE A 555 60.06 9.66 44.41
CA ILE A 555 61.33 9.84 43.67
C ILE A 555 61.08 9.94 42.16
N ALA A 556 60.12 9.18 41.63
CA ALA A 556 59.76 9.28 40.22
C ALA A 556 59.04 10.59 39.89
N ASP A 557 58.26 11.15 40.83
CA ASP A 557 57.65 12.47 40.71
C ASP A 557 58.73 13.57 40.63
N TRP A 558 59.75 13.47 41.49
CA TRP A 558 60.93 14.34 41.44
C TRP A 558 61.75 14.19 40.15
N LEU A 559 61.79 12.98 39.56
CA LEU A 559 62.49 12.65 38.31
C LEU A 559 61.54 12.58 37.10
N SER A 560 60.46 13.35 37.09
CA SER A 560 59.40 13.30 36.06
C SER A 560 59.95 13.32 34.63
N GLY A 561 60.92 14.18 34.32
CA GLY A 561 61.53 14.25 32.99
C GLY A 561 62.24 12.97 32.54
N THR A 562 62.81 12.18 33.47
CA THR A 562 63.44 10.90 33.15
C THR A 562 62.42 9.76 33.06
N THR A 563 61.39 9.78 33.91
CA THR A 563 60.26 8.83 33.83
C THR A 563 59.46 9.02 32.53
N GLU A 564 59.26 10.27 32.09
CA GLU A 564 58.71 10.59 30.77
C GLU A 564 59.62 10.06 29.65
N SER A 565 60.94 10.14 29.77
CA SER A 565 61.87 9.59 28.77
C SER A 565 61.73 8.08 28.59
N ALA A 566 61.51 7.31 29.67
CA ALA A 566 61.24 5.88 29.58
C ALA A 566 59.93 5.60 28.83
N ALA A 567 58.88 6.35 29.15
CA ALA A 567 57.59 6.21 28.50
C ALA A 567 57.63 6.63 27.01
N ASN A 568 58.37 7.68 26.69
CA ASN A 568 58.57 8.16 25.32
C ASN A 568 59.30 7.11 24.44
N GLY A 569 60.18 6.30 25.03
CA GLY A 569 60.84 5.18 24.36
C GLY A 569 59.89 4.07 23.90
N MET A 570 58.75 3.88 24.59
CA MET A 570 57.74 2.87 24.27
C MET A 570 56.71 3.35 23.23
N VAL A 571 56.61 4.66 22.97
CA VAL A 571 55.62 5.23 22.03
C VAL A 571 55.66 4.59 20.64
N PRO A 572 56.83 4.33 20.01
CA PRO A 572 56.89 3.74 18.67
C PRO A 572 56.30 2.31 18.59
N THR A 573 56.42 1.51 19.65
CA THR A 573 55.90 0.14 19.68
C THR A 573 54.43 0.08 20.09
N LEU A 574 53.99 0.94 21.02
CA LEU A 574 52.60 1.02 21.47
C LEU A 574 51.64 1.58 20.41
N THR A 575 52.09 2.58 19.63
CA THR A 575 51.25 3.26 18.63
C THR A 575 50.53 2.29 17.68
N PRO A 576 51.19 1.33 17.00
CA PRO A 576 50.52 0.39 16.12
C PRO A 576 49.56 -0.57 16.84
N LEU A 577 49.86 -0.96 18.09
CA LEU A 577 49.02 -1.86 18.89
C LEU A 577 47.70 -1.16 19.30
N ILE A 578 47.81 0.04 19.86
CA ILE A 578 46.65 0.85 20.30
C ILE A 578 45.79 1.23 19.10
N THR A 579 46.40 1.66 17.99
CA THR A 579 45.68 2.03 16.76
C THR A 579 44.84 0.87 16.25
N ARG A 580 45.39 -0.34 16.26
CA ARG A 580 44.69 -1.55 15.82
C ARG A 580 43.50 -1.87 16.74
N SER A 581 43.69 -1.89 18.05
CA SER A 581 42.60 -2.18 19.00
C SER A 581 41.49 -1.12 18.95
N MET A 582 41.85 0.16 18.83
CA MET A 582 40.89 1.26 18.71
C MET A 582 40.06 1.18 17.43
N LEU A 583 40.71 0.96 16.28
CA LEU A 583 39.99 0.86 15.01
C LEU A 583 39.12 -0.40 14.92
N ARG A 584 39.52 -1.48 15.60
CA ARG A 584 38.65 -2.66 15.79
C ARG A 584 37.37 -2.28 16.51
N ASN A 585 37.47 -1.69 17.70
CA ASN A 585 36.29 -1.27 18.47
C ASN A 585 35.43 -0.25 17.69
N PHE A 586 36.05 0.63 16.91
CA PHE A 586 35.29 1.52 16.04
C PHE A 586 34.41 0.74 15.04
N ILE A 587 34.96 -0.30 14.41
CA ILE A 587 34.25 -1.13 13.42
C ILE A 587 33.24 -2.07 14.09
N GLU A 588 33.52 -2.60 15.27
CA GLU A 588 32.69 -3.60 15.95
C GLU A 588 31.61 -2.97 16.87
N ASP A 589 31.85 -1.77 17.42
CA ASP A 589 30.97 -1.15 18.41
C ASP A 589 30.33 0.15 17.90
N VAL A 590 31.13 1.09 17.37
CA VAL A 590 30.65 2.43 16.97
C VAL A 590 29.90 2.40 15.65
N ALA A 591 30.48 1.81 14.60
CA ALA A 591 29.85 1.75 13.28
C ALA A 591 28.51 0.98 13.31
N PRO A 592 28.40 -0.19 13.98
CA PRO A 592 27.12 -0.89 14.11
C PRO A 592 26.10 -0.09 14.91
N SER A 593 26.50 0.63 15.96
CA SER A 593 25.59 1.52 16.70
C SER A 593 24.97 2.62 15.82
N VAL A 594 25.74 3.19 14.90
CA VAL A 594 25.26 4.18 13.93
C VAL A 594 24.35 3.53 12.89
N LEU A 595 24.75 2.38 12.33
CA LEU A 595 23.93 1.63 11.35
C LEU A 595 22.60 1.19 11.96
N ASN A 596 22.61 0.63 13.16
CA ASN A 596 21.43 0.19 13.89
C ASN A 596 20.54 1.36 14.32
N SER A 597 21.09 2.55 14.52
CA SER A 597 20.28 3.75 14.72
C SER A 597 19.43 4.07 13.48
N ILE A 598 19.98 3.88 12.28
CA ILE A 598 19.27 4.11 11.01
C ILE A 598 18.30 2.94 10.74
N ILE A 599 18.78 1.69 10.77
CA ILE A 599 17.99 0.47 10.53
C ILE A 599 16.87 0.35 11.57
N GLY A 600 17.19 0.58 12.84
CA GLY A 600 16.22 0.60 13.93
C GLY A 600 15.11 1.63 13.72
N SER A 601 15.40 2.77 13.09
CA SER A 601 14.36 3.75 12.72
C SER A 601 13.44 3.27 11.60
N LEU A 602 13.93 2.43 10.68
CA LEU A 602 13.11 1.77 9.65
C LEU A 602 12.19 0.72 10.28
N LYS A 603 12.59 0.11 11.40
CA LYS A 603 11.75 -0.80 12.20
C LYS A 603 10.73 -0.02 13.03
N ASN A 604 11.18 0.98 13.78
CA ASN A 604 10.35 1.83 14.65
C ASN A 604 10.92 3.26 14.73
N PRO A 605 10.16 4.30 14.34
CA PRO A 605 8.74 4.27 14.01
C PRO A 605 8.40 3.79 12.58
N GLY A 606 9.39 3.54 11.72
CA GLY A 606 9.19 3.26 10.30
C GLY A 606 9.20 4.53 9.45
N VAL A 607 9.01 4.36 8.14
CA VAL A 607 9.06 5.42 7.14
C VAL A 607 7.66 5.81 6.69
N ASN A 608 7.32 7.09 6.82
CA ASN A 608 6.03 7.60 6.36
C ASN A 608 6.13 8.03 4.89
N ILE A 609 5.36 7.36 4.04
CA ILE A 609 5.14 7.72 2.64
C ILE A 609 3.78 8.41 2.59
N ALA A 610 3.80 9.73 2.45
CA ALA A 610 2.58 10.49 2.23
C ALA A 610 1.98 10.08 0.89
N LEU A 611 0.70 9.70 0.89
CA LEU A 611 -0.03 9.57 -0.35
C LEU A 611 -0.19 10.96 -0.98
N PRO A 612 -0.20 11.06 -2.32
CA PRO A 612 -0.28 12.36 -2.95
C PRO A 612 -1.58 13.11 -2.66
N SER A 613 -1.50 14.43 -2.54
CA SER A 613 -2.63 15.30 -2.18
C SER A 613 -3.75 15.38 -3.22
N TYR A 614 -3.51 14.92 -4.45
CA TYR A 614 -4.48 14.88 -5.54
C TYR A 614 -5.14 13.50 -5.71
N LEU A 615 -4.81 12.51 -4.88
CA LEU A 615 -5.70 11.37 -4.76
C LEU A 615 -7.04 11.87 -4.21
N PRO A 616 -8.18 11.41 -4.74
CA PRO A 616 -9.47 11.85 -4.25
C PRO A 616 -9.59 11.61 -2.74
N ALA A 617 -10.17 12.58 -2.03
CA ALA A 617 -10.51 12.37 -0.62
C ALA A 617 -11.41 11.12 -0.51
N PRO A 618 -11.18 10.26 0.49
CA PRO A 618 -10.32 10.49 1.64
C PRO A 618 -8.87 9.98 1.50
N LEU A 619 -8.51 9.31 0.40
CA LEU A 619 -7.19 8.65 0.22
C LEU A 619 -6.00 9.57 0.42
N ALA A 620 -6.04 10.81 -0.08
CA ALA A 620 -4.97 11.79 0.06
C ALA A 620 -4.60 12.11 1.53
N ASN A 621 -5.47 11.81 2.49
CA ASN A 621 -5.27 12.14 3.90
C ASN A 621 -4.53 11.04 4.68
N PHE A 622 -4.21 9.91 4.04
CA PHE A 622 -3.57 8.76 4.69
C PHE A 622 -2.11 8.62 4.29
N ALA A 623 -1.20 8.77 5.24
CA ALA A 623 0.18 8.36 5.04
C ALA A 623 0.32 6.85 5.27
N LEU A 624 1.07 6.17 4.40
CA LEU A 624 1.46 4.78 4.58
C LEU A 624 2.76 4.74 5.39
N ASN A 625 2.73 4.12 6.56
CA ASN A 625 3.91 3.83 7.37
C ASN A 625 4.47 2.45 6.97
N VAL A 626 5.68 2.45 6.43
CA VAL A 626 6.42 1.24 6.02
C VAL A 626 7.47 0.93 7.08
N LYS A 627 7.39 -0.28 7.65
CA LYS A 627 8.33 -0.80 8.64
C LYS A 627 9.15 -1.93 8.04
N ILE A 628 10.46 -1.86 8.20
CA ILE A 628 11.39 -2.88 7.68
C ILE A 628 12.33 -3.29 8.81
N GLN A 629 12.48 -4.59 9.01
CA GLN A 629 13.48 -5.18 9.90
C GLN A 629 14.27 -6.25 9.13
N LEU A 630 15.59 -6.26 9.30
CA LEU A 630 16.47 -7.26 8.68
C LEU A 630 16.33 -8.61 9.40
N GLY A 631 16.30 -9.69 8.63
CA GLY A 631 16.30 -11.05 9.15
C GLY A 631 17.69 -11.54 9.56
N ALA A 632 17.74 -12.51 10.47
CA ALA A 632 18.99 -13.12 10.96
C ALA A 632 19.78 -13.89 9.88
N ASP A 633 19.16 -14.19 8.72
CA ASP A 633 19.81 -14.80 7.55
C ASP A 633 20.57 -13.81 6.67
N SER A 634 20.57 -12.53 7.05
CA SER A 634 21.28 -11.45 6.35
C SER A 634 22.79 -11.70 6.34
N GLN A 635 23.39 -11.69 5.17
CA GLN A 635 24.81 -12.01 4.97
C GLN A 635 25.40 -11.32 3.74
N VAL A 636 26.73 -11.27 3.67
CA VAL A 636 27.45 -10.90 2.46
C VAL A 636 27.46 -12.11 1.52
N ARG A 637 27.10 -11.92 0.26
CA ARG A 637 27.08 -12.99 -0.74
C ARG A 637 27.84 -12.58 -2.00
N VAL A 638 28.56 -13.53 -2.58
CA VAL A 638 29.28 -13.40 -3.85
C VAL A 638 29.07 -14.63 -4.72
N THR A 639 28.61 -14.42 -5.96
CA THR A 639 28.44 -15.49 -6.96
C THR A 639 28.70 -14.93 -8.35
N GLY A 640 29.89 -15.22 -8.89
CA GLY A 640 30.35 -14.66 -10.17
C GLY A 640 30.42 -13.12 -10.10
N ALA A 641 29.68 -12.45 -10.99
CA ALA A 641 29.57 -10.99 -11.01
C ALA A 641 28.61 -10.41 -9.96
N ASN A 642 27.70 -11.23 -9.41
CA ASN A 642 26.73 -10.79 -8.39
C ASN A 642 27.42 -10.71 -7.02
N LYS A 643 27.38 -9.54 -6.39
CA LYS A 643 28.04 -9.25 -5.12
C LYS A 643 27.22 -8.24 -4.32
N GLY A 644 27.08 -8.46 -3.02
CA GLY A 644 26.35 -7.52 -2.16
C GLY A 644 25.91 -8.12 -0.82
N LEU A 645 25.02 -7.41 -0.15
CA LEU A 645 24.34 -7.88 1.06
C LEU A 645 22.97 -8.45 0.69
N VAL A 646 22.62 -9.60 1.23
CA VAL A 646 21.37 -10.31 0.95
C VAL A 646 20.76 -10.81 2.24
N GLY A 647 19.46 -10.63 2.42
CA GLY A 647 18.73 -11.18 3.57
C GLY A 647 17.23 -11.19 3.39
N SER A 648 16.53 -11.95 4.22
CA SER A 648 15.10 -11.79 4.41
C SER A 648 14.79 -10.51 5.17
N ILE A 649 13.57 -10.00 5.03
CA ILE A 649 13.08 -8.87 5.82
C ILE A 649 11.70 -9.16 6.40
N ASP A 650 11.47 -8.67 7.61
CA ASP A 650 10.12 -8.49 8.13
C ASP A 650 9.60 -7.15 7.61
N LEU A 651 8.41 -7.17 7.02
CA LEU A 651 7.83 -6.01 6.35
C LEU A 651 6.44 -5.72 6.89
N GLY A 652 6.22 -4.49 7.36
CA GLY A 652 4.92 -3.99 7.77
C GLY A 652 4.52 -2.79 6.93
N ILE A 653 3.29 -2.77 6.42
CA ILE A 653 2.70 -1.58 5.79
C ILE A 653 1.40 -1.27 6.51
N SER A 654 1.30 -0.08 7.10
CA SER A 654 0.11 0.35 7.83
C SER A 654 -0.30 1.75 7.42
N ALA A 655 -1.59 2.07 7.58
CA ALA A 655 -2.11 3.42 7.45
C ALA A 655 -2.52 3.92 8.85
N ALA A 656 -2.22 5.17 9.18
CA ALA A 656 -2.63 5.81 10.43
C ALA A 656 -3.91 6.66 10.24
N ASN A 657 -4.48 7.19 11.33
CA ASN A 657 -5.53 8.22 11.34
C ASN A 657 -6.89 7.83 10.72
N PRO A 658 -7.69 6.96 11.36
CA PRO A 658 -9.00 6.60 10.85
C PRO A 658 -9.92 7.81 10.69
N ILE A 659 -10.71 7.81 9.62
CA ILE A 659 -11.81 8.76 9.45
C ILE A 659 -13.06 8.15 10.07
N GLY A 660 -13.61 8.82 11.09
CA GLY A 660 -14.74 8.28 11.85
C GLY A 660 -14.39 6.96 12.56
N SER A 661 -15.40 6.14 12.82
CA SER A 661 -15.21 4.86 13.51
C SER A 661 -14.56 3.83 12.58
N PRO A 662 -13.43 3.21 12.99
CA PRO A 662 -12.79 2.15 12.20
C PRO A 662 -13.76 1.01 11.87
N ARG A 663 -13.58 0.39 10.70
CA ARG A 663 -14.32 -0.83 10.34
C ARG A 663 -13.89 -1.99 11.23
N THR A 664 -14.84 -2.87 11.52
CA THR A 664 -14.64 -4.05 12.37
C THR A 664 -15.03 -5.31 11.64
N HIS A 665 -14.35 -6.41 11.99
CA HIS A 665 -14.77 -7.76 11.60
C HIS A 665 -15.84 -8.28 12.55
N GLN A 666 -16.74 -9.10 12.04
CA GLN A 666 -17.71 -9.83 12.84
C GLN A 666 -17.12 -11.10 13.46
N LEU A 667 -16.14 -11.74 12.79
CA LEU A 667 -15.58 -13.05 13.20
C LEU A 667 -14.06 -12.99 13.44
N ALA A 668 -13.24 -13.20 12.40
CA ALA A 668 -11.79 -13.13 12.53
C ALA A 668 -11.30 -11.70 12.31
N ASN A 669 -10.56 -11.14 13.28
CA ASN A 669 -9.92 -9.84 13.13
C ASN A 669 -8.56 -9.99 12.43
N GLY A 670 -8.34 -9.29 11.32
CA GLY A 670 -7.09 -9.32 10.58
C GLY A 670 -7.29 -9.44 9.08
N PHE A 671 -6.25 -9.85 8.35
CA PHE A 671 -6.30 -10.03 6.90
C PHE A 671 -5.92 -11.45 6.50
N VAL A 672 -6.41 -11.88 5.34
CA VAL A 672 -6.12 -13.19 4.77
C VAL A 672 -4.67 -13.22 4.28
N VAL A 673 -3.91 -14.24 4.72
CA VAL A 673 -2.54 -14.49 4.28
C VAL A 673 -2.48 -15.65 3.29
N THR A 674 -1.58 -15.49 2.33
CA THR A 674 -1.41 -16.37 1.18
C THR A 674 0.01 -16.93 1.12
N LYS A 675 0.98 -16.32 1.82
CA LYS A 675 2.35 -16.83 1.82
C LYS A 675 2.45 -18.16 2.59
N PRO A 676 3.26 -19.11 2.11
CA PRO A 676 3.62 -20.31 2.87
C PRO A 676 4.41 -19.98 4.15
N ALA A 677 4.46 -20.92 5.10
CA ALA A 677 5.33 -20.81 6.25
C ALA A 677 6.81 -20.87 5.84
N GLY A 678 7.66 -19.98 6.39
CA GLY A 678 9.11 -19.94 6.13
C GLY A 678 9.61 -18.62 5.51
N ALA A 679 10.92 -18.57 5.26
CA ALA A 679 11.59 -17.46 4.58
C ALA A 679 11.53 -17.60 3.06
N MET A 680 11.42 -16.47 2.35
CA MET A 680 11.46 -16.45 0.88
C MET A 680 12.87 -16.76 0.39
N SER A 681 12.99 -17.58 -0.67
CA SER A 681 14.25 -17.72 -1.40
C SER A 681 14.73 -16.34 -1.89
N ASN A 682 16.03 -16.09 -1.79
CA ASN A 682 16.69 -14.88 -2.28
C ASN A 682 17.72 -15.17 -3.38
N THR A 683 17.76 -16.41 -3.89
CA THR A 683 18.76 -16.89 -4.86
C THR A 683 18.57 -16.28 -6.23
N PHE A 684 17.36 -16.35 -6.80
CA PHE A 684 17.08 -15.77 -8.11
C PHE A 684 17.22 -14.25 -8.09
N GLN A 685 16.71 -13.60 -7.07
CA GLN A 685 16.77 -12.14 -6.94
C GLN A 685 18.20 -11.65 -6.84
N PHE A 686 19.04 -12.34 -6.06
CA PHE A 686 20.47 -12.05 -6.00
C PHE A 686 21.17 -12.27 -7.34
N SER A 687 20.77 -13.28 -8.12
CA SER A 687 21.33 -13.54 -9.45
C SER A 687 21.13 -12.39 -10.46
N LYS A 688 20.18 -11.49 -10.19
CA LYS A 688 19.87 -10.32 -11.03
C LYS A 688 20.57 -9.03 -10.58
N SER A 689 21.27 -9.04 -9.44
CA SER A 689 21.88 -7.85 -8.84
C SER A 689 22.93 -7.16 -9.70
N SER A 690 23.82 -7.92 -10.36
CA SER A 690 24.86 -7.34 -11.22
C SER A 690 24.31 -6.63 -12.46
N ALA A 691 23.25 -7.15 -13.06
CA ALA A 691 22.58 -6.55 -14.22
C ALA A 691 21.66 -5.38 -13.82
N ASN A 692 21.24 -5.34 -12.57
CA ASN A 692 20.30 -4.36 -12.02
C ASN A 692 20.84 -3.82 -10.70
N PRO A 693 21.92 -3.00 -10.75
CA PRO A 693 22.58 -2.50 -9.55
C PRO A 693 21.69 -1.52 -8.77
N GLY A 694 21.90 -1.42 -7.47
CA GLY A 694 21.09 -0.65 -6.53
C GLY A 694 20.50 -1.52 -5.42
N LEU A 695 19.30 -1.14 -4.97
CA LEU A 695 18.52 -1.89 -4.00
C LEU A 695 17.48 -2.72 -4.73
N LEU A 696 17.45 -4.03 -4.51
CA LEU A 696 16.38 -4.90 -5.00
C LEU A 696 15.52 -5.39 -3.84
N LEU A 697 14.21 -5.44 -4.07
CA LEU A 697 13.20 -5.74 -3.07
C LEU A 697 12.19 -6.74 -3.64
N SER A 698 11.91 -7.79 -2.88
CA SER A 698 10.83 -8.73 -3.15
C SER A 698 9.70 -8.53 -2.15
N LEU A 699 8.49 -8.35 -2.64
CA LEU A 699 7.28 -8.13 -1.83
C LEU A 699 6.30 -9.28 -2.02
N THR A 700 5.83 -9.84 -0.91
CA THR A 700 4.74 -10.83 -0.91
C THR A 700 3.38 -10.16 -1.13
N ALA A 701 2.39 -10.91 -1.64
CA ALA A 701 1.01 -10.44 -1.76
C ALA A 701 0.42 -10.04 -0.40
N ASP A 702 0.90 -10.65 0.68
CA ASP A 702 0.46 -10.38 2.06
C ASP A 702 0.81 -8.96 2.50
N SER A 703 1.92 -8.40 2.02
CA SER A 703 2.30 -7.01 2.33
C SER A 703 1.36 -5.99 1.66
N ILE A 704 0.95 -6.29 0.43
CA ILE A 704 -0.05 -5.51 -0.32
C ILE A 704 -1.42 -5.63 0.35
N THR A 705 -1.79 -6.86 0.76
CA THR A 705 -3.06 -7.14 1.44
C THR A 705 -3.11 -6.48 2.82
N GLN A 706 -2.01 -6.43 3.56
CA GLN A 706 -1.91 -5.70 4.82
C GLN A 706 -2.16 -4.19 4.62
N ALA A 707 -1.55 -3.60 3.59
CA ALA A 707 -1.78 -2.19 3.24
C ALA A 707 -3.26 -1.94 2.91
N ALA A 708 -3.87 -2.79 2.06
CA ALA A 708 -5.27 -2.70 1.69
C ALA A 708 -6.21 -2.85 2.90
N TYR A 709 -5.89 -3.76 3.82
CA TYR A 709 -6.61 -3.96 5.08
C TYR A 709 -6.61 -2.69 5.94
N HIS A 710 -5.46 -2.02 6.11
CA HIS A 710 -5.39 -0.80 6.92
C HIS A 710 -6.14 0.36 6.29
N LEU A 711 -6.03 0.52 4.96
CA LEU A 711 -6.83 1.50 4.22
C LEU A 711 -8.33 1.25 4.38
N TRP A 712 -8.77 0.00 4.26
CA TRP A 712 -10.17 -0.39 4.50
C TRP A 712 -10.61 -0.11 5.94
N LYS A 713 -9.84 -0.60 6.92
CA LYS A 713 -10.14 -0.44 8.36
C LYS A 713 -10.29 1.02 8.74
N ASN A 714 -9.47 1.89 8.18
CA ASN A 714 -9.47 3.33 8.45
C ASN A 714 -10.43 4.14 7.56
N ARG A 715 -11.25 3.47 6.74
CA ARG A 715 -12.21 4.09 5.80
C ARG A 715 -11.58 4.95 4.70
N ALA A 716 -10.31 4.70 4.39
CA ALA A 716 -9.63 5.36 3.28
C ALA A 716 -10.20 4.95 1.91
N LEU A 717 -10.91 3.81 1.84
CA LEU A 717 -11.56 3.30 0.63
C LEU A 717 -13.03 3.73 0.50
N ASP A 718 -13.55 4.55 1.41
CA ASP A 718 -14.91 5.09 1.33
C ASP A 718 -14.89 6.28 0.36
N LEU A 719 -15.18 6.03 -0.93
CA LEU A 719 -15.07 7.03 -1.99
C LEU A 719 -16.43 7.68 -2.30
N SER A 720 -16.41 8.96 -2.64
CA SER A 720 -17.57 9.66 -3.19
C SER A 720 -17.26 10.04 -4.63
N ILE A 721 -17.88 9.36 -5.59
CA ILE A 721 -17.73 9.67 -7.01
C ILE A 721 -18.77 10.73 -7.36
N ASP A 722 -18.32 11.96 -7.53
CA ASP A 722 -19.10 13.13 -7.93
C ASP A 722 -18.28 14.00 -8.91
N LYS A 723 -18.81 15.18 -9.25
CA LYS A 723 -18.09 16.13 -10.10
C LYS A 723 -16.74 16.55 -9.50
N ASN A 724 -16.65 16.79 -8.20
CA ASN A 724 -15.41 17.22 -7.55
C ASN A 724 -14.33 16.13 -7.61
N PHE A 725 -14.73 14.86 -7.46
CA PHE A 725 -13.86 13.70 -7.65
C PHE A 725 -13.27 13.68 -9.06
N ILE A 726 -14.10 13.85 -10.09
CA ILE A 726 -13.65 13.88 -11.50
C ILE A 726 -12.71 15.07 -11.73
N ASP A 727 -13.07 16.26 -11.24
CA ASP A 727 -12.27 17.47 -11.39
C ASP A 727 -10.90 17.33 -10.70
N THR A 728 -10.84 16.64 -9.56
CA THR A 728 -9.59 16.32 -8.85
C THR A 728 -8.69 15.41 -9.70
N ILE A 729 -9.26 14.38 -10.33
CA ILE A 729 -8.50 13.46 -11.19
C ILE A 729 -7.96 14.18 -12.43
N LYS A 730 -8.77 15.03 -13.07
CA LYS A 730 -8.36 15.83 -14.24
C LYS A 730 -7.10 16.67 -13.99
N GLN A 731 -6.86 17.12 -12.74
CA GLN A 731 -5.69 17.92 -12.40
C GLN A 731 -4.35 17.20 -12.58
N TYR A 732 -4.31 15.87 -12.44
CA TYR A 732 -3.07 15.09 -12.52
C TYR A 732 -3.06 14.04 -13.63
N ALA A 733 -4.21 13.44 -13.97
CA ALA A 733 -4.33 12.47 -15.07
C ALA A 733 -4.54 13.14 -16.44
N GLY A 734 -4.83 14.45 -16.46
CA GLY A 734 -5.08 15.22 -17.68
C GLY A 734 -6.53 15.10 -18.17
N SER A 735 -6.79 15.58 -19.39
CA SER A 735 -8.11 15.51 -20.02
C SER A 735 -8.26 14.23 -20.84
N ASP A 736 -9.06 13.29 -20.34
CA ASP A 736 -9.51 12.10 -21.06
C ASP A 736 -10.98 12.29 -21.51
N PRO A 737 -11.34 11.97 -22.77
CA PRO A 737 -12.73 11.90 -23.21
C PRO A 737 -13.64 11.08 -22.29
N LEU A 738 -13.11 10.07 -21.59
CA LEU A 738 -13.83 9.34 -20.55
C LEU A 738 -14.34 10.26 -19.44
N PHE A 739 -13.63 11.30 -19.04
CA PHE A 739 -14.12 12.20 -17.99
C PHE A 739 -15.30 13.04 -18.43
N GLN A 740 -15.38 13.41 -19.72
CA GLN A 740 -16.56 14.07 -20.28
C GLN A 740 -17.76 13.12 -20.32
N LEU A 741 -17.51 11.85 -20.64
CA LEU A 741 -18.52 10.79 -20.60
C LEU A 741 -18.98 10.53 -19.15
N THR A 742 -18.07 10.46 -18.18
CA THR A 742 -18.45 10.32 -16.78
C THR A 742 -19.28 11.51 -16.32
N GLU A 743 -18.92 12.75 -16.69
CA GLU A 743 -19.67 13.96 -16.36
C GLU A 743 -21.09 13.97 -16.94
N SER A 744 -21.30 13.40 -18.14
CA SER A 744 -22.64 13.27 -18.72
C SER A 744 -23.45 12.14 -18.10
N LEU A 745 -22.79 11.08 -17.64
CA LEU A 745 -23.41 9.89 -17.03
C LEU A 745 -23.72 10.06 -15.54
N ILE A 746 -23.06 10.96 -14.81
CA ILE A 746 -23.44 11.36 -13.44
C ILE A 746 -24.61 12.34 -13.40
N LYS A 747 -25.53 12.24 -14.36
CA LYS A 747 -26.80 12.97 -14.39
C LYS A 747 -27.93 11.99 -14.18
N VAL A 748 -29.06 12.47 -13.67
CA VAL A 748 -30.23 11.62 -13.43
C VAL A 748 -31.02 11.31 -14.72
N SER A 749 -30.92 12.16 -15.75
CA SER A 749 -31.64 11.98 -17.02
C SER A 749 -31.51 10.58 -17.66
N PRO A 750 -30.32 9.94 -17.76
CA PRO A 750 -30.20 8.58 -18.27
C PRO A 750 -31.03 7.54 -17.49
N ILE A 751 -31.08 7.65 -16.16
CA ILE A 751 -31.89 6.75 -15.31
C ILE A 751 -33.37 6.96 -15.58
N VAL A 752 -33.82 8.22 -15.65
CA VAL A 752 -35.23 8.58 -15.91
C VAL A 752 -35.66 8.12 -17.31
N ASN A 753 -34.82 8.32 -18.33
CA ASN A 753 -35.13 7.95 -19.71
C ASN A 753 -35.30 6.43 -19.91
N ILE A 754 -34.58 5.62 -19.12
CA ILE A 754 -34.70 4.15 -19.19
C ILE A 754 -35.89 3.68 -18.36
N LEU A 755 -36.01 4.13 -17.11
CA LEU A 755 -37.07 3.65 -16.21
C LEU A 755 -38.46 4.15 -16.59
N ALA A 756 -38.54 5.34 -17.18
CA ALA A 756 -39.80 6.03 -17.49
C ALA A 756 -39.70 6.79 -18.84
N PRO A 757 -39.65 6.07 -19.97
CA PRO A 757 -39.47 6.69 -21.29
C PRO A 757 -40.55 7.74 -21.61
N GLY A 758 -40.11 8.95 -22.00
CA GLY A 758 -41.03 10.05 -22.31
C GLY A 758 -41.49 10.87 -21.10
N ARG A 759 -41.00 10.58 -19.90
CA ARG A 759 -41.26 11.35 -18.67
C ARG A 759 -40.04 12.20 -18.29
N SER A 760 -40.28 13.37 -17.71
CA SER A 760 -39.23 14.29 -17.25
C SER A 760 -38.80 14.06 -15.78
N SER A 761 -39.55 13.25 -15.04
CA SER A 761 -39.33 13.01 -13.61
C SER A 761 -39.96 11.71 -13.13
N LEU A 762 -39.39 11.13 -12.07
CA LEU A 762 -39.96 10.01 -11.33
C LEU A 762 -40.54 10.50 -10.00
N ILE A 763 -41.71 10.01 -9.61
CA ILE A 763 -42.39 10.36 -8.37
C ILE A 763 -42.52 9.10 -7.52
N GLY A 764 -42.21 9.22 -6.24
CA GLY A 764 -42.44 8.17 -5.26
C GLY A 764 -43.07 8.73 -4.00
N ILE A 765 -43.23 7.88 -3.00
CA ILE A 765 -43.60 8.29 -1.65
C ILE A 765 -42.46 8.00 -0.68
N ASP A 766 -42.55 8.50 0.54
CA ASP A 766 -41.68 8.15 1.66
C ASP A 766 -42.24 6.88 2.32
N PRO A 767 -41.41 5.86 2.59
CA PRO A 767 -41.90 4.57 3.05
C PRO A 767 -42.30 4.53 4.52
N VAL A 768 -41.95 5.56 5.29
CA VAL A 768 -42.27 5.68 6.71
C VAL A 768 -43.49 6.59 6.88
N THR A 769 -43.55 7.70 6.14
CA THR A 769 -44.60 8.72 6.29
C THR A 769 -45.72 8.60 5.25
N ASN A 770 -45.57 7.75 4.23
CA ASN A 770 -46.52 7.56 3.12
C ASN A 770 -46.84 8.86 2.34
N SER A 771 -46.02 9.90 2.51
CA SER A 771 -46.16 11.20 1.87
C SER A 771 -45.40 11.24 0.55
N ILE A 772 -45.87 12.01 -0.45
CA ILE A 772 -45.13 12.19 -1.71
C ILE A 772 -43.74 12.77 -1.40
N VAL A 773 -42.69 12.13 -1.91
CA VAL A 773 -41.34 12.71 -1.89
C VAL A 773 -41.16 13.64 -3.08
N PRO A 774 -40.34 14.71 -2.95
CA PRO A 774 -40.03 15.57 -4.08
C PRO A 774 -39.53 14.76 -5.27
N ALA A 775 -40.12 15.01 -6.45
CA ALA A 775 -39.84 14.27 -7.66
C ALA A 775 -38.35 14.29 -8.01
N ILE A 776 -37.86 13.18 -8.53
CA ILE A 776 -36.52 13.05 -9.10
C ILE A 776 -36.50 13.80 -10.42
N ASN A 777 -35.68 14.83 -10.55
CA ASN A 777 -35.57 15.60 -11.79
C ASN A 777 -34.43 15.07 -12.67
N GLY A 778 -34.65 14.97 -13.99
CA GLY A 778 -33.61 14.59 -14.95
C GLY A 778 -32.37 15.51 -14.95
N THR A 779 -32.47 16.75 -14.44
CA THR A 779 -31.35 17.69 -14.34
C THR A 779 -30.49 17.51 -13.09
N ASP A 780 -30.93 16.73 -12.10
CA ASP A 780 -30.21 16.53 -10.85
C ASP A 780 -28.87 15.81 -11.10
N ASP A 781 -27.88 16.09 -10.24
CA ASP A 781 -26.56 15.43 -10.28
C ASP A 781 -26.62 14.09 -9.53
N ILE A 782 -25.79 13.13 -9.92
CA ILE A 782 -25.61 11.86 -9.22
C ILE A 782 -24.31 11.89 -8.41
N ILE A 783 -24.42 11.41 -7.16
CA ILE A 783 -23.28 11.05 -6.31
C ILE A 783 -23.32 9.54 -6.11
N ILE A 784 -22.22 8.84 -6.41
CA ILE A 784 -22.09 7.42 -6.09
C ILE A 784 -21.17 7.29 -4.89
N GLN A 785 -21.73 6.89 -3.75
CA GLN A 785 -20.96 6.55 -2.55
C GLN A 785 -20.53 5.09 -2.61
N VAL A 786 -19.22 4.86 -2.61
CA VAL A 786 -18.59 3.55 -2.66
C VAL A 786 -18.09 3.20 -1.27
N SER A 787 -18.53 2.07 -0.74
CA SER A 787 -18.21 1.63 0.63
C SER A 787 -17.93 0.12 0.64
N PRO A 788 -16.66 -0.31 0.63
CA PRO A 788 -16.30 -1.72 0.68
C PRO A 788 -16.68 -2.33 2.03
N ILE A 789 -17.62 -3.27 2.06
CA ILE A 789 -18.02 -3.95 3.29
C ILE A 789 -16.90 -4.87 3.75
N HIS A 790 -16.45 -5.73 2.85
CA HIS A 790 -15.37 -6.67 3.13
C HIS A 790 -13.99 -6.06 2.95
N ALA A 791 -13.05 -6.51 3.77
CA ALA A 791 -11.65 -6.15 3.62
C ALA A 791 -11.14 -6.67 2.25
N PRO A 792 -10.57 -5.82 1.39
CA PRO A 792 -10.00 -6.27 0.12
C PRO A 792 -8.82 -7.20 0.35
N ASN A 793 -8.63 -8.15 -0.56
CA ASN A 793 -7.52 -9.10 -0.52
C ASN A 793 -6.90 -9.29 -1.90
N GLY A 794 -5.64 -9.71 -1.92
CA GLY A 794 -4.89 -9.94 -3.14
C GLY A 794 -4.09 -11.22 -3.10
N THR A 795 -3.99 -11.89 -4.25
CA THR A 795 -3.06 -13.02 -4.45
C THR A 795 -2.21 -12.74 -5.67
N LEU A 796 -0.94 -13.17 -5.65
CA LEU A 796 -0.12 -13.14 -6.86
C LEU A 796 -0.30 -14.46 -7.62
N LYS A 797 -0.57 -14.37 -8.92
CA LYS A 797 -0.66 -15.54 -9.78
C LYS A 797 0.74 -16.10 -10.04
N PRO A 798 0.91 -17.43 -10.05
CA PRO A 798 2.13 -18.07 -10.52
C PRO A 798 2.47 -17.61 -11.93
N VAL A 799 3.76 -17.51 -12.22
CA VAL A 799 4.27 -17.18 -13.56
C VAL A 799 4.64 -18.46 -14.32
N THR A 800 4.73 -18.38 -15.64
CA THR A 800 5.29 -19.43 -16.50
C THR A 800 6.55 -18.88 -17.15
N GLY A 801 7.67 -19.60 -17.03
CA GLY A 801 8.98 -19.12 -17.44
C GLY A 801 9.44 -17.91 -16.62
N THR A 802 9.94 -16.87 -17.29
CA THR A 802 10.33 -15.59 -16.66
C THR A 802 9.35 -14.50 -17.04
N ALA A 803 8.50 -14.09 -16.10
CA ALA A 803 7.48 -13.07 -16.32
C ALA A 803 7.20 -12.27 -15.04
N LYS A 804 6.53 -11.12 -15.17
CA LYS A 804 6.04 -10.38 -14.01
C LYS A 804 4.77 -11.06 -13.47
N PRO A 805 4.70 -11.39 -12.17
CA PRO A 805 3.50 -11.97 -11.61
C PRO A 805 2.37 -10.94 -11.61
N LYS A 806 1.16 -11.41 -11.93
CA LYS A 806 -0.03 -10.57 -11.92
C LYS A 806 -0.73 -10.64 -10.57
N LEU A 807 -1.21 -9.51 -10.09
CA LEU A 807 -1.98 -9.39 -8.85
C LEU A 807 -3.45 -9.63 -9.14
N GLU A 808 -4.02 -10.71 -8.63
CA GLU A 808 -5.47 -10.87 -8.59
C GLU A 808 -6.02 -10.10 -7.38
N VAL A 809 -6.77 -9.04 -7.65
CA VAL A 809 -7.40 -8.17 -6.66
C VAL A 809 -8.84 -8.61 -6.49
N ASN A 810 -9.29 -8.69 -5.23
CA ASN A 810 -10.64 -9.09 -4.89
C ASN A 810 -11.29 -8.05 -3.97
N PHE A 811 -12.39 -7.47 -4.47
CA PHE A 811 -13.36 -6.71 -3.70
C PHE A 811 -14.62 -7.56 -3.58
N THR A 812 -14.73 -8.22 -2.44
CA THR A 812 -15.74 -9.27 -2.25
C THR A 812 -17.15 -8.72 -2.14
N ASP A 813 -17.33 -7.56 -1.50
CA ASP A 813 -18.61 -6.89 -1.40
C ASP A 813 -18.40 -5.39 -1.19
N ILE A 814 -18.93 -4.61 -2.13
CA ILE A 814 -18.93 -3.15 -2.14
C ILE A 814 -20.38 -2.69 -2.12
N GLN A 815 -20.73 -1.86 -1.15
CA GLN A 815 -21.96 -1.09 -1.21
C GLN A 815 -21.78 0.12 -2.12
N LEU A 816 -22.67 0.27 -3.09
CA LEU A 816 -22.80 1.44 -3.93
C LEU A 816 -24.13 2.11 -3.58
N SER A 817 -24.09 3.27 -2.94
CA SER A 817 -25.28 4.08 -2.70
C SER A 817 -25.35 5.17 -3.78
N ILE A 818 -26.39 5.11 -4.61
CA ILE A 818 -26.62 6.05 -5.71
C ILE A 818 -27.52 7.15 -5.16
N LEU A 819 -27.00 8.35 -5.01
CA LEU A 819 -27.73 9.50 -4.50
C LEU A 819 -27.98 10.53 -5.60
N GLY A 820 -29.16 11.14 -5.60
CA GLY A 820 -29.41 12.36 -6.34
C GLY A 820 -29.05 13.58 -5.50
N LYS A 821 -28.50 14.60 -6.14
CA LYS A 821 -28.18 15.90 -5.54
C LYS A 821 -28.96 16.99 -6.27
N ARG A 822 -29.83 17.66 -5.52
CA ARG A 822 -30.66 18.76 -6.03
C ARG A 822 -29.87 20.06 -6.15
N ALA A 823 -30.44 21.03 -6.87
CA ALA A 823 -29.87 22.36 -7.03
C ALA A 823 -29.66 23.11 -5.70
N ASP A 824 -30.41 22.79 -4.65
CA ASP A 824 -30.26 23.33 -3.28
C ASP A 824 -29.16 22.64 -2.45
N ASN A 825 -28.40 21.72 -3.07
CA ASN A 825 -27.41 20.83 -2.46
C ASN A 825 -27.98 19.75 -1.51
N SER A 826 -29.30 19.61 -1.37
CA SER A 826 -29.86 18.46 -0.65
C SER A 826 -29.61 17.16 -1.41
N THR A 827 -29.30 16.10 -0.68
CA THR A 827 -29.09 14.77 -1.24
C THR A 827 -30.22 13.82 -0.85
N TYR A 828 -30.51 12.86 -1.71
CA TYR A 828 -31.50 11.81 -1.47
C TYR A 828 -31.04 10.49 -2.09
N LEU A 829 -31.30 9.37 -1.42
CA LEU A 829 -30.93 8.05 -1.92
C LEU A 829 -31.89 7.64 -3.04
N ILE A 830 -31.38 7.29 -4.22
CA ILE A 830 -32.17 6.75 -5.34
C ILE A 830 -32.28 5.23 -5.20
N SER A 831 -31.14 4.56 -5.08
CA SER A 831 -31.04 3.11 -4.92
C SER A 831 -29.71 2.71 -4.31
N THR A 832 -29.64 1.51 -3.73
CA THR A 832 -28.42 0.87 -3.25
C THR A 832 -28.14 -0.39 -4.06
N ALA A 833 -26.89 -0.56 -4.49
CA ALA A 833 -26.41 -1.76 -5.14
C ALA A 833 -25.29 -2.40 -4.31
N ARG A 834 -25.15 -3.72 -4.40
CA ARG A 834 -23.98 -4.48 -3.96
C ARG A 834 -23.20 -4.88 -5.20
N ALA A 835 -21.90 -4.67 -5.19
CA ALA A 835 -21.02 -5.04 -6.28
C ALA A 835 -19.89 -5.90 -5.75
N SER A 836 -19.56 -6.95 -6.48
CA SER A 836 -18.35 -7.72 -6.24
C SER A 836 -17.48 -7.72 -7.49
N LEU A 837 -16.17 -7.64 -7.31
CA LEU A 837 -15.21 -7.55 -8.39
C LEU A 837 -13.98 -8.39 -8.07
N LYS A 838 -13.63 -9.26 -9.02
CA LYS A 838 -12.39 -10.03 -9.03
C LYS A 838 -11.70 -9.79 -10.36
N GLY A 839 -10.50 -9.22 -10.32
CA GLY A 839 -9.78 -8.81 -11.52
C GLY A 839 -8.29 -9.07 -11.42
N VAL A 840 -7.67 -9.38 -12.55
CA VAL A 840 -6.22 -9.54 -12.65
C VAL A 840 -5.58 -8.22 -13.05
N ALA A 841 -4.62 -7.74 -12.27
CA ALA A 841 -3.94 -6.47 -12.46
C ALA A 841 -2.43 -6.63 -12.64
N ASP A 842 -1.86 -5.79 -13.49
CA ASP A 842 -0.41 -5.58 -13.56
C ASP A 842 -0.02 -4.60 -12.42
N PHE A 843 1.03 -4.94 -11.67
CA PHE A 843 1.58 -4.10 -10.60
C PHE A 843 3.03 -3.74 -10.94
N ASP A 844 3.30 -2.46 -11.20
CA ASP A 844 4.58 -2.00 -11.73
C ASP A 844 5.06 -0.70 -11.09
N PHE A 845 6.37 -0.52 -11.02
CA PHE A 845 6.98 0.79 -10.80
C PHE A 845 7.38 1.39 -12.14
N VAL A 846 6.95 2.64 -12.39
CA VAL A 846 7.16 3.35 -13.65
C VAL A 846 7.58 4.80 -13.37
N THR A 847 8.04 5.50 -14.41
CA THR A 847 8.20 6.96 -14.34
C THR A 847 6.84 7.64 -14.51
N PHE A 848 6.56 8.66 -13.70
CA PHE A 848 5.33 9.43 -13.85
C PHE A 848 5.38 10.26 -15.14
N SER A 849 4.35 10.13 -15.99
CA SER A 849 4.30 10.82 -17.28
C SER A 849 4.07 12.33 -17.16
N ASN A 850 3.48 12.80 -16.05
CA ASN A 850 3.12 14.20 -15.82
C ASN A 850 2.33 14.82 -16.99
N PRO A 851 1.15 14.28 -17.33
CA PRO A 851 0.42 14.64 -18.55
C PRO A 851 -0.06 16.10 -18.56
N THR A 852 -0.15 16.74 -17.39
CA THR A 852 -0.52 18.16 -17.26
C THR A 852 0.67 19.11 -17.24
N ASN A 853 1.90 18.61 -17.40
CA ASN A 853 3.15 19.38 -17.31
C ASN A 853 3.26 20.20 -16.01
N ASN A 854 2.71 19.70 -14.90
CA ASN A 854 2.77 20.40 -13.64
C ASN A 854 4.20 20.35 -13.08
N PRO A 855 4.87 21.50 -12.80
CA PRO A 855 6.24 21.53 -12.29
C PRO A 855 6.42 20.78 -10.96
N ALA A 856 5.37 20.72 -10.12
CA ALA A 856 5.40 19.99 -8.86
C ALA A 856 5.56 18.47 -9.05
N TYR A 857 5.20 17.94 -10.23
CA TYR A 857 5.24 16.52 -10.54
C TYR A 857 6.35 16.14 -11.53
N ALA A 858 7.25 17.07 -11.81
CA ALA A 858 8.35 16.81 -12.72
C ALA A 858 9.32 15.76 -12.15
N ASN A 859 9.64 14.77 -12.97
CA ASN A 859 10.64 13.72 -12.67
C ASN A 859 10.29 12.88 -11.42
N LEU A 860 9.01 12.55 -11.24
CA LEU A 860 8.58 11.65 -10.16
C LEU A 860 8.57 10.19 -10.62
N ASN A 861 8.82 9.27 -9.68
CA ASN A 861 8.47 7.86 -9.85
C ASN A 861 6.97 7.68 -9.61
N ALA A 862 6.38 6.59 -10.10
CA ALA A 862 4.99 6.24 -9.89
C ALA A 862 4.79 4.73 -9.66
N LEU A 863 3.77 4.40 -8.88
CA LEU A 863 3.21 3.07 -8.77
C LEU A 863 2.09 2.92 -9.80
N GLN A 864 2.13 1.83 -10.56
CA GLN A 864 1.11 1.46 -11.55
C GLN A 864 0.36 0.24 -11.08
N ILE A 865 -0.97 0.35 -11.04
CA ILE A 865 -1.89 -0.79 -10.93
C ILE A 865 -2.86 -0.70 -12.10
N LYS A 866 -2.81 -1.69 -13.00
CA LYS A 866 -3.67 -1.72 -14.19
C LYS A 866 -4.46 -3.01 -14.23
N ILE A 867 -5.76 -2.92 -13.95
CA ILE A 867 -6.70 -4.03 -14.00
C ILE A 867 -6.97 -4.38 -15.48
N SER A 868 -6.82 -5.65 -15.82
CA SER A 868 -7.13 -6.17 -17.15
C SER A 868 -8.64 -6.10 -17.40
N ASN A 869 -9.04 -5.47 -18.50
CA ASN A 869 -10.44 -5.47 -18.95
C ASN A 869 -10.67 -6.64 -19.92
N GLY A 870 -11.82 -7.32 -19.84
CA GLY A 870 -12.15 -8.49 -20.66
C GLY A 870 -12.36 -9.77 -19.85
N SER A 871 -12.02 -10.92 -20.42
CA SER A 871 -12.34 -12.26 -19.85
C SER A 871 -11.72 -12.58 -18.49
N SER A 872 -10.76 -11.77 -18.02
CA SER A 872 -10.12 -11.91 -16.71
C SER A 872 -10.75 -11.05 -15.60
N LEU A 873 -11.74 -10.23 -15.94
CA LEU A 873 -12.56 -9.48 -15.02
C LEU A 873 -13.85 -10.28 -14.76
N SER A 874 -14.02 -10.77 -13.54
CA SER A 874 -15.29 -11.30 -13.06
C SER A 874 -15.94 -10.26 -12.15
N TYR A 875 -17.17 -9.89 -12.44
CA TYR A 875 -17.94 -9.02 -11.56
C TYR A 875 -19.39 -9.48 -11.48
N THR A 876 -20.08 -9.05 -10.44
CA THR A 876 -21.51 -9.24 -10.29
C THR A 876 -22.12 -8.08 -9.54
N LEU A 877 -23.39 -7.81 -9.81
CA LEU A 877 -24.17 -6.74 -9.21
C LEU A 877 -25.46 -7.32 -8.63
N ASP A 878 -25.84 -6.81 -7.46
CA ASP A 878 -27.16 -6.95 -6.87
C ASP A 878 -27.75 -5.57 -6.67
N ILE A 879 -29.00 -5.36 -7.06
CA ILE A 879 -29.71 -4.14 -6.69
C ILE A 879 -30.56 -4.49 -5.47
N LEU A 880 -30.28 -3.84 -4.34
CA LEU A 880 -30.94 -4.17 -3.08
C LEU A 880 -32.42 -3.79 -3.16
N GLU A 881 -33.25 -4.81 -3.03
CA GLU A 881 -34.71 -4.69 -3.00
C GLU A 881 -35.19 -4.24 -1.60
N GLY A 882 -36.40 -3.69 -1.56
CA GLY A 882 -37.06 -3.29 -0.32
C GLY A 882 -37.17 -1.78 -0.17
N SER A 883 -38.41 -1.33 0.03
CA SER A 883 -38.73 0.08 0.19
C SER A 883 -39.06 0.46 1.64
N SER A 884 -39.28 -0.47 2.57
CA SER A 884 -39.85 -0.15 3.90
C SER A 884 -38.82 0.12 5.01
N GLY A 885 -39.09 1.12 5.86
CA GLY A 885 -38.30 1.47 7.04
C GLY A 885 -37.31 2.64 6.85
N VAL A 886 -36.74 3.13 7.96
CA VAL A 886 -35.69 4.17 7.94
C VAL A 886 -34.44 3.60 7.29
N GLY A 887 -33.96 4.22 6.21
CA GLY A 887 -32.77 3.76 5.49
C GLY A 887 -33.03 2.64 4.47
N ALA A 888 -34.26 2.52 3.96
CA ALA A 888 -34.60 1.57 2.90
C ALA A 888 -33.67 1.68 1.68
N PRO A 889 -33.18 0.57 1.11
CA PRO A 889 -32.19 0.58 0.04
C PRO A 889 -32.74 1.10 -1.29
N ASN A 890 -34.04 0.98 -1.54
CA ASN A 890 -34.74 1.48 -2.74
C ASN A 890 -35.97 2.31 -2.34
N PRO A 891 -35.77 3.54 -1.85
CA PRO A 891 -36.84 4.34 -1.25
C PRO A 891 -37.86 4.88 -2.25
N PHE A 892 -37.61 4.75 -3.56
CA PHE A 892 -38.55 5.14 -4.62
C PHE A 892 -39.30 3.95 -5.23
N GLY A 893 -38.99 2.70 -4.83
CA GLY A 893 -39.62 1.52 -5.41
C GLY A 893 -39.29 1.33 -6.89
N LEU A 894 -38.09 1.75 -7.32
CA LEU A 894 -37.66 1.64 -8.71
C LEU A 894 -37.40 0.18 -9.08
N ASP A 895 -37.68 -0.20 -10.32
CA ASP A 895 -37.44 -1.56 -10.79
C ASP A 895 -35.93 -1.92 -10.71
N PRO A 896 -35.55 -2.92 -9.89
CA PRO A 896 -34.18 -3.39 -9.77
C PRO A 896 -33.57 -3.83 -11.12
N LYS A 897 -34.37 -4.43 -12.02
CA LYS A 897 -33.90 -4.84 -13.35
C LYS A 897 -33.65 -3.64 -14.24
N GLY A 898 -34.49 -2.62 -14.13
CA GLY A 898 -34.30 -1.34 -14.80
C GLY A 898 -33.00 -0.66 -14.36
N ILE A 899 -32.77 -0.55 -13.06
CA ILE A 899 -31.51 -0.01 -12.51
C ILE A 899 -30.30 -0.86 -12.95
N LEU A 900 -30.42 -2.18 -12.89
CA LEU A 900 -29.35 -3.09 -13.33
C LEU A 900 -29.02 -2.90 -14.81
N SER A 901 -30.02 -2.68 -15.68
CA SER A 901 -29.80 -2.44 -17.11
C SER A 901 -29.01 -1.14 -17.39
N VAL A 902 -29.11 -0.16 -16.50
CA VAL A 902 -28.32 1.08 -16.55
C VAL A 902 -26.90 0.84 -16.06
N VAL A 903 -26.75 0.13 -14.93
CA VAL A 903 -25.47 0.02 -14.21
C VAL A 903 -24.55 -1.07 -14.77
N ASP A 904 -25.10 -2.21 -15.19
CA ASP A 904 -24.31 -3.38 -15.60
C ASP A 904 -23.35 -3.07 -16.77
N PRO A 905 -23.79 -2.41 -17.87
CA PRO A 905 -22.87 -2.05 -18.96
C PRO A 905 -21.82 -1.01 -18.54
N LEU A 906 -22.10 -0.19 -17.53
CA LEU A 906 -21.18 0.85 -17.05
C LEU A 906 -19.96 0.26 -16.33
N VAL A 907 -20.07 -0.93 -15.74
CA VAL A 907 -18.95 -1.54 -15.01
C VAL A 907 -17.73 -1.77 -15.92
N PRO A 908 -17.82 -2.54 -17.03
CA PRO A 908 -16.67 -2.77 -17.91
C PRO A 908 -16.37 -1.58 -18.83
N SER A 909 -17.36 -0.75 -19.20
CA SER A 909 -17.20 0.34 -20.17
C SER A 909 -16.80 1.69 -19.57
N LEU A 910 -17.05 1.91 -18.28
CA LEU A 910 -16.77 3.19 -17.60
C LEU A 910 -16.00 3.00 -16.29
N ILE A 911 -16.49 2.18 -15.36
CA ILE A 911 -15.94 2.09 -13.99
C ILE A 911 -14.52 1.53 -14.01
N VAL A 912 -14.29 0.38 -14.67
CA VAL A 912 -12.95 -0.21 -14.75
C VAL A 912 -11.95 0.69 -15.49
N PRO A 913 -12.30 1.27 -16.66
CA PRO A 913 -11.48 2.29 -17.29
C PRO A 913 -11.16 3.50 -16.39
N LEU A 914 -12.13 4.01 -15.63
CA LEU A 914 -11.93 5.13 -14.70
C LEU A 914 -10.95 4.76 -13.58
N VAL A 915 -11.13 3.59 -12.95
CA VAL A 915 -10.21 3.06 -11.93
C VAL A 915 -8.81 2.89 -12.49
N ASN A 916 -8.70 2.35 -13.71
CA ASN A 916 -7.41 2.24 -14.39
C ASN A 916 -6.79 3.62 -14.65
N ASN A 917 -7.55 4.63 -15.06
CA ASN A 917 -7.00 5.99 -15.24
C ASN A 917 -6.48 6.59 -13.93
N ILE A 918 -7.11 6.28 -12.79
CA ILE A 918 -6.66 6.74 -11.47
C ILE A 918 -5.38 6.02 -11.04
N LEU A 919 -5.32 4.70 -11.23
CA LEU A 919 -4.28 3.83 -10.69
C LEU A 919 -3.13 3.53 -11.66
N LYS A 920 -3.25 3.91 -12.94
CA LYS A 920 -2.24 3.64 -13.97
C LYS A 920 -0.89 4.27 -13.61
N GLU A 921 -0.87 5.45 -13.00
CA GLU A 921 0.35 6.11 -12.54
C GLU A 921 0.07 6.92 -11.28
N VAL A 922 0.13 6.29 -10.10
CA VAL A 922 0.06 6.94 -8.80
C VAL A 922 1.46 7.47 -8.45
N PRO A 923 1.72 8.78 -8.50
CA PRO A 923 3.07 9.31 -8.31
C PRO A 923 3.52 9.15 -6.86
N LEU A 924 4.82 8.92 -6.68
CA LEU A 924 5.46 8.80 -5.38
C LEU A 924 6.06 10.15 -4.98
N PRO A 925 6.19 10.44 -3.68
CA PRO A 925 6.76 11.70 -3.23
C PRO A 925 8.17 11.90 -3.78
N ALA A 926 8.58 13.15 -3.97
CA ALA A 926 9.90 13.53 -4.48
C ALA A 926 11.05 13.24 -3.50
N SER A 927 10.73 13.09 -2.22
CA SER A 927 11.65 12.78 -1.14
C SER A 927 10.91 11.95 -0.09
N ILE A 928 11.62 11.01 0.52
CA ILE A 928 11.14 10.19 1.63
C ILE A 928 11.92 10.57 2.89
N ALA A 929 11.23 11.08 3.91
CA ALA A 929 11.86 11.47 5.17
C ALA A 929 12.34 10.24 5.97
N LEU A 930 13.54 10.33 6.53
CA LEU A 930 14.13 9.31 7.38
C LEU A 930 14.15 9.81 8.84
N PRO A 931 13.36 9.21 9.76
CA PRO A 931 13.23 9.71 11.12
C PRO A 931 14.54 9.82 11.90
N ALA A 932 15.49 8.90 11.67
CA ALA A 932 16.80 8.94 12.33
C ALA A 932 17.67 10.11 11.88
N LEU A 933 17.50 10.61 10.65
CA LEU A 933 18.35 11.64 10.09
C LEU A 933 17.76 13.02 10.35
N THR A 934 18.52 13.88 11.00
CA THR A 934 18.08 15.24 11.33
C THR A 934 19.11 16.27 10.92
N HIS A 935 18.64 17.44 10.49
CA HIS A 935 19.49 18.54 10.09
C HIS A 935 20.32 19.01 11.30
N PRO A 936 21.61 19.33 11.11
CA PRO A 936 22.56 19.48 12.21
C PRO A 936 22.24 20.64 13.16
N VAL A 937 21.52 21.68 12.68
CA VAL A 937 21.25 22.91 13.44
C VAL A 937 19.80 23.00 13.95
N ASN A 938 18.82 23.03 13.04
CA ASN A 938 17.40 23.20 13.34
C ASN A 938 16.65 21.90 13.72
N GLY A 939 17.26 20.71 13.57
CA GLY A 939 16.66 19.42 13.96
C GLY A 939 15.53 18.91 13.05
N THR A 940 15.31 19.50 11.88
CA THR A 940 14.31 19.02 10.89
C THR A 940 14.71 17.66 10.33
N SER A 941 13.74 16.81 9.99
CA SER A 941 14.04 15.49 9.39
C SER A 941 14.67 15.63 8.00
N CYS A 942 15.79 14.94 7.77
CA CYS A 942 16.37 14.76 6.45
C CYS A 942 15.64 13.64 5.69
N GLY A 943 15.84 13.55 4.37
CA GLY A 943 15.22 12.53 3.53
C GLY A 943 16.08 12.08 2.34
N ILE A 944 15.62 11.03 1.66
CA ILE A 944 16.21 10.51 0.43
C ILE A 944 15.44 11.05 -0.78
N ILE A 945 16.12 11.66 -1.74
CA ILE A 945 15.54 12.07 -3.02
C ILE A 945 15.14 10.84 -3.84
N THR A 946 13.87 10.80 -4.23
CA THR A 946 13.23 9.75 -5.03
C THR A 946 12.74 10.27 -6.38
N LYS A 947 13.35 11.35 -6.88
CA LYS A 947 13.12 11.85 -8.24
C LYS A 947 13.91 11.05 -9.25
N THR A 948 13.33 10.78 -10.43
CA THR A 948 13.95 10.04 -11.55
C THR A 948 15.21 10.71 -12.11
N THR A 949 15.48 11.96 -11.78
CA THR A 949 16.77 12.63 -12.04
C THR A 949 17.93 12.07 -11.22
N HIS A 950 17.65 11.48 -10.06
CA HIS A 950 18.63 10.94 -9.12
C HIS A 950 18.50 9.42 -8.99
N SER A 951 17.27 8.94 -8.83
CA SER A 951 16.97 7.53 -8.65
C SER A 951 15.62 7.18 -9.27
N TYR A 952 15.52 6.00 -9.87
CA TYR A 952 14.27 5.51 -10.44
C TYR A 952 13.92 4.11 -9.91
N LEU A 953 12.62 3.90 -9.73
CA LEU A 953 12.03 2.63 -9.33
C LEU A 953 11.64 1.83 -10.57
N TYR A 954 11.78 0.51 -10.50
CA TYR A 954 11.45 -0.39 -11.60
C TYR A 954 11.00 -1.75 -11.07
N THR A 955 10.26 -2.48 -11.92
CA THR A 955 9.82 -3.86 -11.67
C THR A 955 10.54 -4.83 -12.60
N LEU A 956 10.98 -5.96 -12.05
CA LEU A 956 11.65 -7.05 -12.74
C LEU A 956 10.73 -8.29 -12.82
N PRO A 957 10.93 -9.17 -13.82
CA PRO A 957 10.23 -10.45 -13.86
C PRO A 957 10.76 -11.41 -12.79
N SER A 958 9.89 -12.31 -12.31
CA SER A 958 10.23 -13.47 -11.47
C SER A 958 10.30 -14.75 -12.32
N SER A 959 10.90 -15.80 -11.76
CA SER A 959 11.00 -17.14 -12.38
C SER A 959 9.91 -18.07 -11.86
N ASP A 960 9.44 -19.00 -12.70
CA ASP A 960 8.55 -20.10 -12.33
C ASP A 960 9.23 -21.17 -11.45
N SER A 961 10.56 -21.15 -11.38
CA SER A 961 11.36 -21.96 -10.43
C SER A 961 11.24 -21.49 -8.98
N GLU A 962 10.66 -20.31 -8.73
CA GLU A 962 10.46 -19.78 -7.39
C GLU A 962 9.24 -20.43 -6.73
N ALA A 963 9.39 -20.88 -5.48
CA ALA A 963 8.36 -21.63 -4.78
C ALA A 963 7.07 -20.81 -4.52
N TYR A 964 7.15 -19.48 -4.57
CA TYR A 964 6.02 -18.57 -4.33
C TYR A 964 6.16 -17.31 -5.21
N PRO A 965 5.06 -16.81 -5.82
CA PRO A 965 5.09 -15.60 -6.63
C PRO A 965 5.22 -14.33 -5.78
N TYR A 966 6.11 -13.41 -6.15
CA TYR A 966 6.37 -12.15 -5.45
C TYR A 966 6.52 -10.99 -6.42
N VAL A 967 6.15 -9.78 -6.01
CA VAL A 967 6.50 -8.58 -6.77
C VAL A 967 7.99 -8.34 -6.59
N PHE A 968 8.73 -8.34 -7.70
CA PHE A 968 10.17 -8.10 -7.69
C PHE A 968 10.47 -6.74 -8.29
N GLY A 969 11.08 -5.86 -7.52
CA GLY A 969 11.43 -4.52 -7.99
C GLY A 969 12.74 -4.03 -7.40
N GLY A 970 13.07 -2.78 -7.69
CA GLY A 970 14.26 -2.15 -7.15
C GLY A 970 14.30 -0.65 -7.32
N LEU A 971 15.26 -0.05 -6.63
CA LEU A 971 15.66 1.35 -6.72
C LEU A 971 17.09 1.40 -7.26
N ARG A 972 17.28 2.10 -8.37
CA ARG A 972 18.58 2.26 -9.03
C ARG A 972 18.89 3.74 -9.23
N MET A 973 20.17 4.10 -9.19
CA MET A 973 20.62 5.45 -9.52
C MET A 973 20.50 5.70 -11.02
N THR A 974 20.05 6.90 -11.37
CA THR A 974 19.87 7.30 -12.78
C THR A 974 21.21 7.44 -13.47
N VAL A 975 21.38 6.75 -14.60
CA VAL A 975 22.58 6.85 -15.43
C VAL A 975 22.73 8.27 -15.97
N GLY A 976 23.91 8.86 -15.83
CA GLY A 976 24.21 10.26 -16.13
C GLY A 976 23.64 11.26 -15.12
N GLY A 977 22.96 10.80 -14.06
CA GLY A 977 22.38 11.65 -13.03
C GLY A 977 23.38 12.06 -11.93
N PRO A 978 23.05 13.07 -11.09
CA PRO A 978 23.95 13.55 -10.04
C PRO A 978 24.35 12.45 -9.03
N ALA A 979 23.42 11.54 -8.73
CA ALA A 979 23.63 10.47 -7.76
C ALA A 979 24.56 9.35 -8.27
N GLU A 980 24.76 9.22 -9.58
CA GLU A 980 25.72 8.23 -10.10
C GLU A 980 27.17 8.69 -9.84
N ALA A 981 27.45 9.99 -9.98
CA ALA A 981 28.76 10.56 -9.72
C ALA A 981 29.04 10.71 -8.22
N ASP A 982 28.05 11.11 -7.43
CA ASP A 982 28.13 11.17 -5.97
C ASP A 982 26.83 10.67 -5.32
N PRO A 983 26.76 9.38 -4.95
CA PRO A 983 25.59 8.80 -4.27
C PRO A 983 25.13 9.57 -3.03
N GLY A 984 26.04 10.29 -2.37
CA GLY A 984 25.74 11.07 -1.18
C GLY A 984 24.67 12.13 -1.40
N VAL A 985 24.53 12.68 -2.62
CA VAL A 985 23.56 13.74 -2.94
C VAL A 985 22.10 13.29 -2.84
N LEU A 986 21.84 11.98 -2.75
CA LEU A 986 20.51 11.45 -2.47
C LEU A 986 20.00 11.88 -1.09
N VAL A 987 20.88 12.10 -0.10
CA VAL A 987 20.47 12.58 1.22
C VAL A 987 20.36 14.11 1.22
N THR A 988 19.19 14.62 1.57
CA THR A 988 18.95 16.06 1.71
C THR A 988 18.37 16.40 3.06
N CYS A 989 18.81 17.50 3.64
CA CYS A 989 18.29 18.03 4.89
C CYS A 989 17.67 19.40 4.59
N PRO A 990 16.39 19.61 4.94
CA PRO A 990 15.66 20.84 4.66
C PRO A 990 16.04 22.01 5.57
#